data_AF-A0A0A9YU92-F1
#
_entry.id   AF-A0A0A9YU92-F1
#
_cell.length_a   1.000
_cell.length_b   1.000
_cell.length_c   1.000
_cell.angle_alpha   90.00
_cell.angle_beta   90.00
_cell.angle_gamma   90.00
#
_symmetry.space_group_name_H-M   'P 1'
#
loop_
_entity.id
_entity.type
_entity.pdbx_description
1 polymer ?
#
loop_
_entity_poly.entity_id
_entity_poly.type
_entity_poly.pdbx_seq_one_letter_code
_entity_poly.pdbx_strand_id
1 'polypeptide(L)'
;MSNLAIDMSDEMDKTGFNRIRTRALWKAVQCGSNLTGGVTIGPNAPQNGWGAFSSSMETGLGGSIDDIDITPITKPKSAKTKREMKTVRLIVDEPIIDEENLCRRRILAELNKLSIMEAQEAKYRHVKQMEEHDRKAAEEVAKLNAQQQAEGLARQQAKMMEMAKQQEELLRRQQELAAAQANREETRKQQLEMEKQSRERMKQSEFFNRVYETHRHFSNQYREILEMLKAEEEIKKAIPDELEVIKSCQEKFDSLIAKCKRDEIANEDVVCAEHLLKTVTALNVKAKKEVERLEEMRIREREEEEQKRIKRLEEENKKKLEEEKKLQEQKKLLRGGGDVVGNCQRFQEYKALQKNLEKTEESLAQFSKDETLKKFRSDCQKAINVPVNAISAHSASHLSDKFRKLLNFLQKQTVVVSEKRITSATHPLGPLYSLNYLAVKTVKQGEQCVSSNPEAAYPIAAVVIALWTEMPEYGKLLLAHFYKSSPYLIPTYWERKKMETDEEYYKRLGFLYSGGEKEDMDKFLKRQSGIMRLYCAIIVTPHNRANKSKPHPLPLSEAWKWLTAFILLPPKADISATMLLEMLEVTGHLMMSTYGAQFRKLLHLICISYLPLVERVTLPGRGGPVTRLRGFLEGLISGKSIPPPKGLLSPNFW
;
A
#
# COMPACT_ATOMS: atom_id res chain seq x y z
N MET A 1 20.66 11.89 -31.32
CA MET A 1 19.65 12.97 -31.18
C MET A 1 20.04 13.84 -30.00
N SER A 2 19.78 15.14 -30.05
CA SER A 2 20.30 16.12 -29.09
C SER A 2 19.62 16.02 -27.72
N ASN A 3 20.39 16.12 -26.64
CA ASN A 3 19.83 16.21 -25.28
C ASN A 3 19.20 17.60 -25.06
N LEU A 4 17.87 17.68 -24.93
CA LEU A 4 17.26 18.73 -24.12
C LEU A 4 17.30 18.30 -22.66
N ALA A 5 18.43 18.54 -22.01
CA ALA A 5 18.42 18.70 -20.56
C ALA A 5 17.82 20.08 -20.29
N ILE A 6 16.54 20.13 -19.92
CA ILE A 6 15.90 21.36 -19.45
C ILE A 6 16.57 21.73 -18.13
N ASP A 7 17.15 22.92 -18.03
CA ASP A 7 17.73 23.38 -16.77
C ASP A 7 16.60 23.66 -15.78
N MET A 8 16.52 22.81 -14.74
CA MET A 8 15.55 22.91 -13.66
C MET A 8 15.68 24.21 -12.85
N SER A 9 16.80 24.93 -12.97
CA SER A 9 16.98 26.27 -12.40
C SER A 9 16.12 27.31 -13.13
N ASP A 10 16.24 27.41 -14.45
CA ASP A 10 15.64 28.48 -15.27
C ASP A 10 14.11 28.38 -15.42
N GLU A 11 13.55 27.17 -15.42
CA GLU A 11 12.08 26.99 -15.41
C GLU A 11 11.45 27.39 -14.07
N MET A 12 12.12 27.07 -12.96
CA MET A 12 11.61 27.30 -11.61
C MET A 12 11.55 28.79 -11.25
N ASP A 13 12.43 29.62 -11.84
CA ASP A 13 12.44 31.07 -11.64
C ASP A 13 11.15 31.76 -12.11
N LYS A 14 10.49 31.23 -13.15
CA LYS A 14 9.22 31.73 -13.67
C LYS A 14 8.09 31.66 -12.64
N THR A 15 8.23 30.83 -11.60
CA THR A 15 7.25 30.70 -10.50
C THR A 15 7.57 31.61 -9.30
N GLY A 16 8.58 32.48 -9.41
CA GLY A 16 8.89 33.55 -8.43
C GLY A 16 9.74 33.14 -7.23
N PHE A 17 10.27 31.90 -7.20
CA PHE A 17 10.99 31.35 -6.05
C PHE A 17 12.28 32.12 -5.72
N ASN A 18 13.01 32.64 -6.72
CA ASN A 18 14.24 33.40 -6.50
C ASN A 18 14.06 34.73 -5.73
N ARG A 19 12.82 35.19 -5.50
CA ARG A 19 12.52 36.33 -4.60
C ARG A 19 12.53 35.95 -3.11
N ILE A 20 12.62 34.66 -2.77
CA ILE A 20 12.58 34.17 -1.39
C ILE A 20 13.99 34.17 -0.77
N ARG A 21 14.22 34.97 0.27
CA ARG A 21 15.52 35.05 0.98
C ARG A 21 15.88 33.74 1.70
N THR A 22 16.61 32.85 1.03
CA THR A 22 17.09 31.56 1.57
C THR A 22 18.23 31.67 2.58
N ARG A 23 19.01 32.77 2.56
CA ARG A 23 20.19 32.99 3.42
C ARG A 23 19.91 32.81 4.93
N ALA A 24 18.69 33.07 5.40
CA ALA A 24 18.30 32.85 6.79
C ALA A 24 18.23 31.36 7.18
N LEU A 25 17.80 30.49 6.27
CA LEU A 25 17.81 29.03 6.50
C LEU A 25 19.24 28.49 6.52
N TRP A 26 20.11 28.97 5.62
CA TRP A 26 21.53 28.59 5.61
C TRP A 26 22.23 28.94 6.93
N LYS A 27 22.00 30.14 7.48
CA LYS A 27 22.48 30.49 8.82
C LYS A 27 21.88 29.59 9.91
N ALA A 28 20.59 29.28 9.86
CA ALA A 28 19.96 28.38 10.84
C ALA A 28 20.55 26.96 10.82
N VAL A 29 20.88 26.43 9.63
CA VAL A 29 21.54 25.12 9.47
C VAL A 29 22.98 25.16 9.99
N GLN A 30 23.74 26.21 9.69
CA GLN A 30 25.14 26.34 10.18
C GLN A 30 25.23 26.62 11.69
N CYS A 31 24.27 27.32 12.29
CA CYS A 31 24.25 27.60 13.73
C CYS A 31 23.59 26.49 14.58
N GLY A 32 23.02 25.46 13.95
CA GLY A 32 22.28 24.38 14.64
C GLY A 32 23.13 23.47 15.55
N SER A 33 24.46 23.55 15.46
CA SER A 33 25.40 22.76 16.29
C SER A 33 25.44 23.16 17.77
N ASN A 34 25.12 24.42 18.11
CA ASN A 34 25.32 24.98 19.46
C ASN A 34 24.03 25.44 20.17
N LEU A 35 22.83 25.17 19.62
CA LEU A 35 21.55 25.64 20.18
C LEU A 35 20.79 24.54 20.94
N THR A 36 21.37 24.08 22.04
CA THR A 36 20.66 23.32 23.09
C THR A 36 19.78 24.24 23.93
N GLY A 37 18.70 24.76 23.33
CA GLY A 37 17.75 25.66 23.99
C GLY A 37 16.43 25.71 23.23
N GLY A 38 15.36 25.22 23.85
CA GLY A 38 14.07 25.03 23.20
C GLY A 38 13.28 26.32 23.01
N VAL A 39 13.58 27.08 21.95
CA VAL A 39 12.77 28.24 21.52
C VAL A 39 12.41 28.10 20.04
N THR A 40 11.21 27.57 19.77
CA THR A 40 10.67 27.46 18.41
C THR A 40 10.09 28.80 17.97
N ILE A 41 10.61 29.41 16.90
CA ILE A 41 10.04 30.65 16.35
C ILE A 41 8.70 30.34 15.67
N GLY A 42 7.62 30.55 16.41
CA GLY A 42 6.23 30.53 15.95
C GLY A 42 5.50 31.84 16.30
N PRO A 43 4.24 32.03 15.84
CA PRO A 43 3.53 33.31 15.94
C PRO A 43 3.20 33.78 17.38
N ASN A 44 3.40 32.92 18.39
CA ASN A 44 3.06 33.21 19.79
C ASN A 44 4.31 33.36 20.69
N ALA A 45 5.45 33.77 20.14
CA ALA A 45 6.64 34.09 20.94
C ALA A 45 6.42 35.41 21.72
N PRO A 46 6.75 35.48 23.02
CA PRO A 46 6.53 36.68 23.82
C PRO A 46 7.42 37.84 23.37
N GLN A 47 6.82 39.00 23.13
CA GLN A 47 7.53 40.22 22.73
C GLN A 47 8.08 40.96 23.96
N ASN A 48 9.36 40.73 24.28
CA ASN A 48 10.10 41.66 25.15
C ASN A 48 10.58 42.84 24.29
N GLY A 49 10.13 44.05 24.65
CA GLY A 49 10.21 45.22 23.77
C GLY A 49 11.57 45.90 23.70
N TRP A 50 11.80 46.58 22.57
CA TRP A 50 12.70 47.72 22.42
C TRP A 50 11.91 48.86 21.76
N GLY A 51 12.20 50.10 22.16
CA GLY A 51 11.27 51.22 22.01
C GLY A 51 11.28 51.96 20.66
N ALA A 52 10.14 52.62 20.42
CA ALA A 52 9.93 53.86 19.67
C ALA A 52 10.93 54.29 18.58
N PHE A 53 10.41 54.41 17.36
CA PHE A 53 10.54 55.67 16.61
C PHE A 53 9.15 56.09 16.09
N SER A 54 8.86 57.39 16.07
CA SER A 54 7.54 57.94 15.81
C SER A 54 7.34 58.36 14.35
N SER A 55 6.08 58.35 13.92
CA SER A 55 5.55 59.41 13.06
C SER A 55 4.28 59.94 13.70
N SER A 56 4.10 61.26 13.65
CA SER A 56 2.89 61.95 14.13
C SER A 56 1.95 62.24 12.95
N MET A 57 0.87 62.97 13.24
CA MET A 57 -0.16 63.48 12.32
C MET A 57 -1.16 62.40 11.83
N GLU A 58 -2.48 62.57 11.99
CA GLU A 58 -3.19 63.68 12.63
C GLU A 58 -4.60 63.31 13.14
N THR A 59 -5.15 64.18 13.99
CA THR A 59 -6.56 64.17 14.42
C THR A 59 -7.51 64.36 13.22
N GLY A 60 -8.73 63.82 13.17
CA GLY A 60 -9.54 63.19 14.21
C GLY A 60 -10.71 64.10 14.62
N LEU A 61 -11.95 63.58 14.58
CA LEU A 61 -13.15 64.12 15.23
C LEU A 61 -14.29 63.11 15.08
N GLY A 62 -15.08 62.92 16.14
CA GLY A 62 -16.36 62.19 16.12
C GLY A 62 -17.51 63.13 16.47
N GLY A 63 -18.73 62.77 16.10
CA GLY A 63 -19.96 63.49 16.41
C GLY A 63 -21.13 62.51 16.56
N SER A 64 -22.08 62.81 17.45
CA SER A 64 -23.13 61.86 17.85
C SER A 64 -24.30 61.78 16.88
N ILE A 65 -25.01 60.66 16.97
CA ILE A 65 -26.43 60.52 16.62
C ILE A 65 -27.27 61.38 17.56
N ASP A 66 -28.37 61.96 17.06
CA ASP A 66 -29.64 62.13 17.78
C ASP A 66 -30.81 62.18 16.77
N ASP A 67 -32.00 61.84 17.27
CA ASP A 67 -33.33 61.62 16.68
C ASP A 67 -33.79 62.30 15.35
N ILE A 68 -34.67 61.60 14.62
CA ILE A 68 -36.09 62.00 14.39
C ILE A 68 -36.91 60.84 13.77
N ASP A 69 -38.21 60.77 14.09
CA ASP A 69 -39.06 59.57 13.96
C ASP A 69 -40.02 59.55 12.72
N ILE A 70 -40.90 58.54 12.66
CA ILE A 70 -41.36 57.84 11.45
C ILE A 70 -42.81 58.18 11.00
N THR A 71 -42.94 58.63 9.75
CA THR A 71 -44.10 58.44 8.81
C THR A 71 -45.38 59.31 9.01
N PRO A 72 -46.54 59.05 8.32
CA PRO A 72 -46.79 59.67 7.01
C PRO A 72 -48.20 60.33 6.87
N ILE A 73 -48.37 61.26 5.91
CA ILE A 73 -49.69 61.81 5.57
C ILE A 73 -50.05 61.58 4.09
N THR A 74 -51.31 61.20 3.87
CA THR A 74 -51.87 60.76 2.59
C THR A 74 -52.67 61.87 1.88
N LYS A 75 -53.11 61.56 0.65
CA LYS A 75 -53.83 62.46 -0.28
C LYS A 75 -55.12 63.03 0.33
N PRO A 76 -55.47 64.27 -0.03
CA PRO A 76 -56.87 64.63 -0.30
C PRO A 76 -57.11 64.94 -1.79
N LYS A 77 -58.31 64.60 -2.28
CA LYS A 77 -58.89 65.13 -3.53
C LYS A 77 -59.98 66.14 -3.17
N SER A 78 -60.20 67.13 -4.04
CA SER A 78 -61.51 67.75 -4.32
C SER A 78 -62.39 68.23 -3.14
N ALA A 79 -62.55 69.56 -3.01
CA ALA A 79 -63.88 70.17 -3.12
C ALA A 79 -63.81 71.70 -3.33
N LYS A 80 -64.90 72.24 -3.90
CA LYS A 80 -65.13 73.67 -4.18
C LYS A 80 -65.45 74.45 -2.89
N THR A 81 -65.13 75.75 -2.87
CA THR A 81 -66.00 76.78 -2.25
C THR A 81 -65.85 78.09 -3.04
N LYS A 82 -66.97 78.78 -3.29
CA LYS A 82 -67.02 80.15 -3.85
C LYS A 82 -67.30 81.13 -2.71
N ARG A 83 -66.61 82.28 -2.69
CA ARG A 83 -67.03 83.61 -2.17
C ARG A 83 -65.80 84.53 -2.03
N GLU A 84 -65.87 85.85 -2.18
CA GLU A 84 -66.93 86.74 -2.69
C GLU A 84 -66.27 88.02 -3.26
N MET A 85 -66.85 88.68 -4.27
CA MET A 85 -66.36 89.97 -4.75
C MET A 85 -66.96 91.13 -3.92
N LYS A 86 -66.14 92.15 -3.63
CA LYS A 86 -66.61 93.46 -3.16
C LYS A 86 -66.06 94.54 -4.09
N THR A 87 -66.96 95.25 -4.76
CA THR A 87 -66.69 96.29 -5.76
C THR A 87 -66.69 97.69 -5.11
N VAL A 88 -66.45 98.73 -5.92
CA VAL A 88 -66.48 100.19 -5.64
C VAL A 88 -65.07 100.73 -5.29
N ARG A 89 -64.54 101.78 -5.95
CA ARG A 89 -65.17 102.81 -6.83
C ARG A 89 -64.33 103.11 -8.09
N LEU A 90 -64.98 103.63 -9.14
CA LEU A 90 -64.35 104.21 -10.34
C LEU A 90 -64.03 105.70 -10.14
N ILE A 91 -63.02 106.19 -10.87
CA ILE A 91 -62.89 107.50 -11.54
C ILE A 91 -61.85 107.30 -12.67
N VAL A 92 -61.84 108.15 -13.69
CA VAL A 92 -61.30 107.88 -15.06
C VAL A 92 -60.15 108.86 -15.42
N ASP A 93 -59.63 108.72 -16.64
CA ASP A 93 -58.75 109.63 -17.42
C ASP A 93 -57.23 109.28 -17.34
N GLU A 94 -56.44 109.20 -18.42
CA GLU A 94 -56.70 109.06 -19.88
C GLU A 94 -55.47 108.35 -20.58
N PRO A 95 -55.35 108.15 -21.92
CA PRO A 95 -54.71 106.94 -22.45
C PRO A 95 -53.32 107.07 -23.16
N ILE A 96 -52.36 106.22 -22.78
CA ILE A 96 -51.19 105.79 -23.59
C ILE A 96 -50.91 104.27 -23.29
N ILE A 97 -50.18 103.57 -24.18
CA ILE A 97 -49.66 102.17 -24.07
C ILE A 97 -50.64 101.02 -24.47
N ASP A 98 -50.81 100.76 -25.79
CA ASP A 98 -51.55 99.57 -26.29
C ASP A 98 -50.74 98.60 -27.19
N GLU A 99 -49.55 98.97 -27.72
CA GLU A 99 -48.76 98.02 -28.53
C GLU A 99 -47.96 97.01 -27.67
N GLU A 100 -47.28 97.47 -26.63
CA GLU A 100 -46.37 96.64 -25.82
C GLU A 100 -47.11 95.51 -25.09
N ASN A 101 -48.32 95.80 -24.58
CA ASN A 101 -49.22 94.82 -23.98
C ASN A 101 -49.73 93.78 -24.99
N LEU A 102 -49.97 94.17 -26.25
CA LEU A 102 -50.40 93.26 -27.31
C LEU A 102 -49.26 92.32 -27.74
N CYS A 103 -48.05 92.86 -27.90
CA CYS A 103 -46.85 92.10 -28.22
C CYS A 103 -46.53 91.05 -27.13
N ARG A 104 -46.50 91.47 -25.87
CA ARG A 104 -46.26 90.60 -24.70
C ARG A 104 -47.26 89.44 -24.60
N ARG A 105 -48.53 89.68 -24.94
CA ARG A 105 -49.58 88.63 -24.99
C ARG A 105 -49.36 87.63 -26.13
N ARG A 106 -48.93 88.07 -27.32
CA ARG A 106 -48.60 87.16 -28.44
C ARG A 106 -47.39 86.27 -28.11
N ILE A 107 -46.33 86.85 -27.54
CA ILE A 107 -45.13 86.11 -27.12
C ILE A 107 -45.47 85.03 -26.10
N LEU A 108 -46.27 85.36 -25.07
CA LEU A 108 -46.74 84.38 -24.08
C LEU A 108 -47.62 83.27 -24.69
N ALA A 109 -48.44 83.59 -25.69
CA ALA A 109 -49.28 82.59 -26.37
C ALA A 109 -48.45 81.57 -27.17
N GLU A 110 -47.47 82.04 -27.96
CA GLU A 110 -46.59 81.15 -28.73
C GLU A 110 -45.62 80.36 -27.83
N LEU A 111 -45.10 80.94 -26.75
CA LEU A 111 -44.30 80.20 -25.75
C LEU A 111 -45.11 79.07 -25.09
N ASN A 112 -46.38 79.32 -24.74
CA ASN A 112 -47.26 78.31 -24.15
C ASN A 112 -47.60 77.20 -25.18
N LYS A 113 -47.82 77.57 -26.45
CA LYS A 113 -48.04 76.63 -27.56
C LYS A 113 -46.81 75.75 -27.83
N LEU A 114 -45.60 76.31 -27.81
CA LEU A 114 -44.35 75.56 -27.87
C LEU A 114 -44.22 74.58 -26.69
N SER A 115 -44.46 75.03 -25.46
CA SER A 115 -44.42 74.16 -24.27
C SER A 115 -45.43 73.01 -24.32
N ILE A 116 -46.62 73.24 -24.89
CA ILE A 116 -47.63 72.18 -25.15
C ILE A 116 -47.11 71.19 -26.19
N MET A 117 -46.46 71.64 -27.27
CA MET A 117 -45.85 70.75 -28.27
C MET A 117 -44.70 69.93 -27.70
N GLU A 118 -43.78 70.54 -26.93
CA GLU A 118 -42.70 69.84 -26.23
C GLU A 118 -43.25 68.77 -25.26
N ALA A 119 -44.32 69.09 -24.52
CA ALA A 119 -44.99 68.15 -23.62
C ALA A 119 -45.73 67.02 -24.35
N GLN A 120 -46.19 67.25 -25.60
CA GLN A 120 -46.76 66.21 -26.47
C GLN A 120 -45.66 65.32 -27.06
N GLU A 121 -44.56 65.90 -27.56
CA GLU A 121 -43.40 65.14 -28.03
C GLU A 121 -42.77 64.28 -26.93
N ALA A 122 -42.60 64.82 -25.73
CA ALA A 122 -42.05 64.08 -24.59
C ALA A 122 -42.90 62.83 -24.27
N LYS A 123 -44.24 62.95 -24.31
CA LYS A 123 -45.15 61.82 -24.16
C LYS A 123 -45.02 60.82 -25.31
N TYR A 124 -44.97 61.28 -26.56
CA TYR A 124 -44.81 60.40 -27.72
C TYR A 124 -43.47 59.63 -27.69
N ARG A 125 -42.37 60.30 -27.32
CA ARG A 125 -41.05 59.67 -27.11
C ARG A 125 -41.13 58.59 -26.02
N HIS A 126 -41.79 58.88 -24.88
CA HIS A 126 -41.93 57.92 -23.77
C HIS A 126 -42.80 56.71 -24.16
N VAL A 127 -43.92 56.90 -24.87
CA VAL A 127 -44.76 55.78 -25.35
C VAL A 127 -43.96 54.89 -26.30
N LYS A 128 -43.29 55.48 -27.29
CA LYS A 128 -42.46 54.73 -28.25
C LYS A 128 -41.30 53.97 -27.58
N GLN A 129 -40.70 54.53 -26.53
CA GLN A 129 -39.67 53.84 -25.73
C GLN A 129 -40.24 52.65 -24.96
N MET A 130 -41.47 52.76 -24.44
CA MET A 130 -42.17 51.67 -23.75
C MET A 130 -42.53 50.54 -24.73
N GLU A 131 -43.09 50.86 -25.90
CA GLU A 131 -43.39 49.89 -26.96
C GLU A 131 -42.14 49.14 -27.44
N GLU A 132 -41.00 49.84 -27.59
CA GLU A 132 -39.74 49.20 -28.00
C GLU A 132 -39.12 48.34 -26.88
N HIS A 133 -39.32 48.70 -25.61
CA HIS A 133 -38.94 47.88 -24.46
C HIS A 133 -39.77 46.59 -24.40
N ASP A 134 -41.10 46.72 -24.49
CA ASP A 134 -42.02 45.58 -24.38
C ASP A 134 -41.87 44.60 -25.56
N ARG A 135 -41.55 45.11 -26.76
CA ARG A 135 -41.15 44.25 -27.90
C ARG A 135 -39.87 43.45 -27.60
N LYS A 136 -38.85 44.08 -27.01
CA LYS A 136 -37.59 43.38 -26.66
C LYS A 136 -37.83 42.31 -25.60
N ALA A 137 -38.62 42.61 -24.57
CA ALA A 137 -39.02 41.63 -23.56
C ALA A 137 -39.78 40.43 -24.18
N ALA A 138 -40.70 40.68 -25.11
CA ALA A 138 -41.41 39.62 -25.83
C ALA A 138 -40.47 38.76 -26.70
N GLU A 139 -39.49 39.37 -27.38
CA GLU A 139 -38.46 38.65 -28.14
C GLU A 139 -37.57 37.77 -27.25
N GLU A 140 -37.20 38.23 -26.04
CA GLU A 140 -36.40 37.44 -25.09
C GLU A 140 -37.18 36.25 -24.55
N VAL A 141 -38.45 36.44 -24.16
CA VAL A 141 -39.35 35.34 -23.75
C VAL A 141 -39.52 34.32 -24.87
N ALA A 142 -39.67 34.76 -26.13
CA ALA A 142 -39.77 33.87 -27.28
C ALA A 142 -38.48 33.03 -27.49
N LYS A 143 -37.30 33.66 -27.40
CA LYS A 143 -35.99 32.97 -27.50
C LYS A 143 -35.82 31.94 -26.38
N LEU A 144 -36.17 32.30 -25.15
CA LEU A 144 -36.02 31.43 -23.97
C LEU A 144 -36.95 30.21 -24.03
N ASN A 145 -38.20 30.39 -24.48
CA ASN A 145 -39.14 29.29 -24.73
C ASN A 145 -38.65 28.36 -25.86
N ALA A 146 -38.12 28.90 -26.96
CA ALA A 146 -37.56 28.11 -28.06
C ALA A 146 -36.36 27.27 -27.60
N GLN A 147 -35.47 27.83 -26.77
CA GLN A 147 -34.36 27.08 -26.18
C GLN A 147 -34.85 25.92 -25.29
N GLN A 148 -35.84 26.15 -24.43
CA GLN A 148 -36.39 25.09 -23.57
C GLN A 148 -37.01 23.94 -24.38
N GLN A 149 -37.68 24.24 -25.49
CA GLN A 149 -38.22 23.22 -26.40
C GLN A 149 -37.11 22.41 -27.09
N ALA A 150 -36.06 23.08 -27.58
CA ALA A 150 -34.90 22.43 -28.19
C ALA A 150 -34.17 21.52 -27.20
N GLU A 151 -33.94 21.96 -25.96
CA GLU A 151 -33.37 21.14 -24.89
C GLU A 151 -34.27 19.94 -24.55
N GLY A 152 -35.59 20.12 -24.53
CA GLY A 152 -36.55 19.03 -24.32
C GLY A 152 -36.43 17.92 -25.37
N LEU A 153 -36.38 18.29 -26.65
CA LEU A 153 -36.21 17.37 -27.77
C LEU A 153 -34.85 16.65 -27.72
N ALA A 154 -33.76 17.39 -27.47
CA ALA A 154 -32.42 16.80 -27.34
C ALA A 154 -32.34 15.77 -26.20
N ARG A 155 -32.95 16.06 -25.05
CA ARG A 155 -33.04 15.13 -23.90
C ARG A 155 -33.87 13.88 -24.20
N GLN A 156 -34.87 13.96 -25.08
CA GLN A 156 -35.63 12.79 -25.54
C GLN A 156 -34.81 11.93 -26.51
N GLN A 157 -34.16 12.55 -27.51
CA GLN A 157 -33.30 11.85 -28.47
C GLN A 157 -32.14 11.12 -27.78
N ALA A 158 -31.47 11.76 -26.82
CA ALA A 158 -30.41 11.14 -26.03
C ALA A 158 -30.87 9.86 -25.31
N LYS A 159 -32.05 9.88 -24.67
CA LYS A 159 -32.62 8.70 -23.99
C LYS A 159 -32.95 7.56 -24.95
N MET A 160 -33.46 7.85 -26.14
CA MET A 160 -33.71 6.81 -27.15
C MET A 160 -32.42 6.17 -27.64
N MET A 161 -31.38 6.98 -27.90
CA MET A 161 -30.06 6.49 -28.28
C MET A 161 -29.40 5.64 -27.18
N GLU A 162 -29.55 6.04 -25.92
CA GLU A 162 -29.04 5.29 -24.77
C GLU A 162 -29.74 3.93 -24.62
N MET A 163 -31.08 3.86 -24.74
CA MET A 163 -31.79 2.57 -24.69
C MET A 163 -31.44 1.66 -25.88
N ALA A 164 -31.29 2.22 -27.10
CA ALA A 164 -30.86 1.43 -28.26
C ALA A 164 -29.48 0.81 -28.04
N LYS A 165 -28.52 1.58 -27.52
CA LYS A 165 -27.19 1.09 -27.17
C LYS A 165 -27.22 0.01 -26.07
N GLN A 166 -28.09 0.16 -25.06
CA GLN A 166 -28.27 -0.87 -24.03
C GLN A 166 -28.84 -2.17 -24.60
N GLN A 167 -29.76 -2.11 -25.57
CA GLN A 167 -30.28 -3.30 -26.27
C GLN A 167 -29.20 -3.99 -27.11
N GLU A 168 -28.40 -3.22 -27.87
CA GLU A 168 -27.29 -3.75 -28.67
C GLU A 168 -26.23 -4.44 -27.79
N GLU A 169 -25.82 -3.82 -26.69
CA GLU A 169 -24.85 -4.41 -25.76
C GLU A 169 -25.40 -5.70 -25.10
N LEU A 170 -26.69 -5.72 -24.76
CA LEU A 170 -27.33 -6.90 -24.17
C LEU A 170 -27.44 -8.06 -25.17
N LEU A 171 -27.76 -7.79 -26.45
CA LEU A 171 -27.74 -8.80 -27.52
C LEU A 171 -26.34 -9.36 -27.74
N ARG A 172 -25.32 -8.49 -27.79
CA ARG A 172 -23.91 -8.88 -27.92
C ARG A 172 -23.46 -9.78 -26.75
N ARG A 173 -23.81 -9.44 -25.51
CA ARG A 173 -23.49 -10.26 -24.33
C ARG A 173 -24.12 -11.66 -24.40
N GLN A 174 -25.33 -11.81 -24.98
CA GLN A 174 -25.92 -13.14 -25.19
C GLN A 174 -25.13 -13.97 -26.21
N GLN A 175 -24.67 -13.37 -27.31
CA GLN A 175 -23.84 -14.04 -28.31
C GLN A 175 -22.47 -14.46 -27.73
N GLU A 176 -21.82 -13.58 -26.97
CA GLU A 176 -20.55 -13.88 -26.29
C GLU A 176 -20.70 -15.03 -25.26
N LEU A 177 -21.82 -15.08 -24.52
CA LEU A 177 -22.13 -16.18 -23.60
C LEU A 177 -22.39 -17.52 -24.33
N ALA A 178 -23.11 -17.51 -25.45
CA ALA A 178 -23.36 -18.71 -26.25
C ALA A 178 -22.06 -19.29 -26.84
N ALA A 179 -21.21 -18.44 -27.42
CA ALA A 179 -19.89 -18.84 -27.91
C ALA A 179 -18.99 -19.39 -26.77
N ALA A 180 -19.02 -18.77 -25.59
CA ALA A 180 -18.28 -19.24 -24.43
C ALA A 180 -18.79 -20.61 -23.90
N GLN A 181 -20.07 -20.95 -24.09
CA GLN A 181 -20.61 -22.27 -23.77
C GLN A 181 -20.15 -23.33 -24.79
N ALA A 182 -20.21 -23.03 -26.09
CA ALA A 182 -19.75 -23.94 -27.14
C ALA A 182 -18.26 -24.32 -26.97
N ASN A 183 -17.39 -23.32 -26.81
CA ASN A 183 -15.94 -23.54 -26.63
C ASN A 183 -15.61 -24.37 -25.37
N ARG A 184 -16.42 -24.26 -24.30
CA ARG A 184 -16.29 -25.09 -23.08
C ARG A 184 -16.68 -26.54 -23.31
N GLU A 185 -17.70 -26.80 -24.13
CA GLU A 185 -18.09 -28.19 -24.43
C GLU A 185 -17.07 -28.86 -25.37
N GLU A 186 -16.53 -28.12 -26.34
CA GLU A 186 -15.49 -28.62 -27.23
C GLU A 186 -14.18 -28.94 -26.47
N THR A 187 -13.68 -28.01 -25.64
CA THR A 187 -12.51 -28.27 -24.79
C THR A 187 -12.73 -29.44 -23.82
N ARG A 188 -13.95 -29.62 -23.30
CA ARG A 188 -14.30 -30.80 -22.48
C ARG A 188 -14.23 -32.11 -23.28
N LYS A 189 -14.66 -32.12 -24.55
CA LYS A 189 -14.55 -33.30 -25.44
C LYS A 189 -13.08 -33.63 -25.72
N GLN A 190 -12.28 -32.63 -26.10
CA GLN A 190 -10.84 -32.78 -26.32
C GLN A 190 -10.09 -33.28 -25.07
N GLN A 191 -10.44 -32.78 -23.88
CA GLN A 191 -9.86 -33.26 -22.61
C GLN A 191 -10.19 -34.73 -22.32
N LEU A 192 -11.45 -35.15 -22.51
CA LEU A 192 -11.85 -36.55 -22.31
C LEU A 192 -11.16 -37.51 -23.28
N GLU A 193 -10.97 -37.09 -24.54
CA GLU A 193 -10.27 -37.88 -25.55
C GLU A 193 -8.76 -38.01 -25.24
N MET A 194 -8.11 -36.91 -24.84
CA MET A 194 -6.73 -36.91 -24.37
C MET A 194 -6.54 -37.76 -23.11
N GLU A 195 -7.48 -37.72 -22.16
CA GLU A 195 -7.44 -38.58 -20.96
C GLU A 195 -7.58 -40.06 -21.33
N LYS A 196 -8.47 -40.40 -22.28
CA LYS A 196 -8.62 -41.79 -22.77
C LYS A 196 -7.32 -42.30 -23.41
N GLN A 197 -6.73 -41.53 -24.32
CA GLN A 197 -5.44 -41.89 -24.94
C GLN A 197 -4.31 -42.00 -23.91
N SER A 198 -4.30 -41.12 -22.90
CA SER A 198 -3.33 -41.18 -21.81
C SER A 198 -3.47 -42.47 -20.96
N ARG A 199 -4.71 -42.86 -20.60
CA ARG A 199 -5.00 -44.11 -19.89
C ARG A 199 -4.62 -45.35 -20.71
N GLU A 200 -4.83 -45.33 -22.02
CA GLU A 200 -4.47 -46.44 -22.92
C GLU A 200 -2.94 -46.61 -23.02
N ARG A 201 -2.20 -45.50 -23.18
CA ARG A 201 -0.72 -45.50 -23.15
C ARG A 201 -0.17 -45.90 -21.77
N MET A 202 -0.82 -45.50 -20.68
CA MET A 202 -0.43 -45.87 -19.32
C MET A 202 -0.48 -47.40 -19.12
N LYS A 203 -1.57 -48.05 -19.52
CA LYS A 203 -1.70 -49.51 -19.47
C LYS A 203 -0.64 -50.25 -20.30
N GLN A 204 -0.34 -49.75 -21.50
CA GLN A 204 0.75 -50.30 -22.32
C GLN A 204 2.10 -50.17 -21.59
N SER A 205 2.40 -48.99 -21.03
CA SER A 205 3.62 -48.76 -20.25
C SER A 205 3.70 -49.66 -19.00
N GLU A 206 2.59 -49.97 -18.34
CA GLU A 206 2.55 -50.91 -17.20
C GLU A 206 2.99 -52.32 -17.62
N PHE A 207 2.54 -52.82 -18.79
CA PHE A 207 2.97 -54.12 -19.30
C PHE A 207 4.47 -54.15 -19.62
N PHE A 208 5.00 -53.13 -20.33
CA PHE A 208 6.44 -53.04 -20.61
C PHE A 208 7.27 -52.98 -19.32
N ASN A 209 6.90 -52.10 -18.38
CA ASN A 209 7.58 -51.98 -17.09
C ASN A 209 7.59 -53.31 -16.34
N ARG A 210 6.46 -54.03 -16.31
CA ARG A 210 6.36 -55.33 -15.64
C ARG A 210 7.27 -56.39 -16.26
N VAL A 211 7.40 -56.45 -17.59
CA VAL A 211 8.33 -57.38 -18.25
C VAL A 211 9.79 -56.99 -17.98
N TYR A 212 10.15 -55.70 -18.01
CA TYR A 212 11.51 -55.23 -17.70
C TYR A 212 11.91 -55.44 -16.23
N GLU A 213 10.99 -55.26 -15.27
CA GLU A 213 11.20 -55.61 -13.86
C GLU A 213 11.44 -57.12 -13.70
N THR A 214 10.55 -57.93 -14.28
CA THR A 214 10.63 -59.40 -14.20
C THR A 214 11.91 -59.93 -14.85
N HIS A 215 12.34 -59.33 -15.97
CA HIS A 215 13.64 -59.59 -16.59
C HIS A 215 14.80 -59.23 -15.66
N ARG A 216 14.78 -58.06 -15.00
CA ARG A 216 15.84 -57.66 -14.06
C ARG A 216 15.99 -58.63 -12.89
N HIS A 217 14.88 -59.16 -12.37
CA HIS A 217 14.92 -60.21 -11.36
C HIS A 217 15.48 -61.53 -11.91
N PHE A 218 15.07 -61.91 -13.13
CA PHE A 218 15.55 -63.11 -13.82
C PHE A 218 17.06 -63.04 -14.08
N SER A 219 17.58 -61.96 -14.67
CA SER A 219 19.01 -61.80 -14.97
C SER A 219 19.88 -61.83 -13.70
N ASN A 220 19.37 -61.33 -12.56
CA ASN A 220 20.08 -61.41 -11.29
C ASN A 220 20.18 -62.85 -10.78
N GLN A 221 19.06 -63.58 -10.70
CA GLN A 221 19.06 -64.98 -10.25
C GLN A 221 19.86 -65.89 -11.19
N TYR A 222 19.79 -65.63 -12.50
CA TYR A 222 20.57 -66.31 -13.53
C TYR A 222 22.07 -66.07 -13.35
N ARG A 223 22.49 -64.81 -13.11
CA ARG A 223 23.89 -64.47 -12.81
C ARG A 223 24.37 -65.16 -11.52
N GLU A 224 23.58 -65.13 -10.46
CA GLU A 224 23.91 -65.84 -9.21
C GLU A 224 24.15 -67.34 -9.43
N ILE A 225 23.32 -68.01 -10.25
CA ILE A 225 23.55 -69.43 -10.59
C ILE A 225 24.85 -69.60 -11.39
N LEU A 226 25.14 -68.73 -12.37
CA LEU A 226 26.40 -68.77 -13.11
C LEU A 226 27.64 -68.43 -12.26
N GLU A 227 27.48 -67.70 -11.15
CA GLU A 227 28.54 -67.40 -10.20
C GLU A 227 28.78 -68.60 -9.27
N MET A 228 27.74 -69.23 -8.74
CA MET A 228 27.84 -70.49 -7.97
C MET A 228 28.48 -71.62 -8.81
N LEU A 229 28.05 -71.80 -10.07
CA LEU A 229 28.60 -72.79 -11.01
C LEU A 229 30.03 -72.51 -11.49
N LYS A 230 30.61 -71.35 -11.14
CA LYS A 230 32.03 -71.01 -11.36
C LYS A 230 32.89 -71.12 -10.10
N ALA A 231 32.26 -71.07 -8.93
CA ALA A 231 32.95 -71.12 -7.65
C ALA A 231 33.27 -72.56 -7.21
N GLU A 232 32.41 -73.52 -7.56
CA GLU A 232 32.51 -74.89 -7.05
C GLU A 232 32.14 -75.92 -8.14
N GLU A 233 33.16 -76.61 -8.66
CA GLU A 233 33.07 -77.48 -9.85
C GLU A 233 32.24 -78.75 -9.60
N GLU A 234 32.02 -79.09 -8.31
CA GLU A 234 31.14 -80.16 -7.83
C GLU A 234 29.66 -79.87 -8.13
N ILE A 235 29.20 -78.62 -7.95
CA ILE A 235 27.79 -78.24 -8.14
C ILE A 235 27.39 -78.44 -9.61
N LYS A 236 28.31 -78.14 -10.52
CA LYS A 236 28.18 -78.33 -11.97
C LYS A 236 28.09 -79.81 -12.39
N LYS A 237 28.52 -80.75 -11.54
CA LYS A 237 28.32 -82.20 -11.70
C LYS A 237 27.01 -82.68 -11.07
N ALA A 238 26.56 -82.02 -9.99
CA ALA A 238 25.35 -82.38 -9.25
C ALA A 238 24.05 -81.88 -9.91
N ILE A 239 24.11 -80.86 -10.77
CA ILE A 239 22.95 -80.18 -11.36
C ILE A 239 23.11 -79.97 -12.89
N PRO A 240 23.27 -81.05 -13.70
CA PRO A 240 23.53 -80.92 -15.14
C PRO A 240 22.27 -80.60 -15.97
N ASP A 241 21.15 -81.28 -15.71
CA ASP A 241 19.94 -81.19 -16.53
C ASP A 241 19.28 -79.81 -16.41
N GLU A 242 19.28 -79.25 -15.19
CA GLU A 242 18.69 -77.94 -14.94
C GLU A 242 19.54 -76.79 -15.52
N LEU A 243 20.83 -77.01 -15.80
CA LEU A 243 21.65 -76.04 -16.54
C LEU A 243 21.18 -75.88 -18.00
N GLU A 244 20.61 -76.94 -18.61
CA GLU A 244 19.97 -76.85 -19.93
C GLU A 244 18.62 -76.12 -19.84
N VAL A 245 17.81 -76.44 -18.82
CA VAL A 245 16.56 -75.71 -18.53
C VAL A 245 16.80 -74.22 -18.32
N ILE A 246 17.84 -73.85 -17.58
CA ILE A 246 18.25 -72.46 -17.30
C ILE A 246 18.60 -71.71 -18.59
N LYS A 247 19.36 -72.33 -19.51
CA LYS A 247 19.69 -71.73 -20.82
C LYS A 247 18.44 -71.54 -21.68
N SER A 248 17.59 -72.57 -21.77
CA SER A 248 16.32 -72.49 -22.51
C SER A 248 15.37 -71.44 -21.95
N CYS A 249 15.41 -71.18 -20.63
CA CYS A 249 14.67 -70.07 -20.03
C CYS A 249 15.25 -68.70 -20.42
N GLN A 250 16.57 -68.57 -20.55
CA GLN A 250 17.21 -67.31 -20.98
C GLN A 250 16.81 -66.96 -22.42
N GLU A 251 16.93 -67.89 -23.36
CA GLU A 251 16.57 -67.70 -24.77
C GLU A 251 15.11 -67.24 -24.95
N LYS A 252 14.20 -67.82 -24.17
CA LYS A 252 12.78 -67.42 -24.12
C LYS A 252 12.61 -66.00 -23.57
N PHE A 253 13.39 -65.60 -22.57
CA PHE A 253 13.33 -64.23 -22.04
C PHE A 253 13.96 -63.21 -23.00
N ASP A 254 15.07 -63.52 -23.65
CA ASP A 254 15.68 -62.66 -24.67
C ASP A 254 14.71 -62.41 -25.85
N SER A 255 13.89 -63.41 -26.21
CA SER A 255 12.79 -63.27 -27.18
C SER A 255 11.67 -62.32 -26.68
N LEU A 256 11.28 -62.39 -25.41
CA LEU A 256 10.32 -61.43 -24.81
C LEU A 256 10.89 -60.00 -24.78
N ILE A 257 12.19 -59.83 -24.52
CA ILE A 257 12.86 -58.52 -24.61
C ILE A 257 12.97 -58.04 -26.07
N ALA A 258 13.09 -58.94 -27.04
CA ALA A 258 13.03 -58.59 -28.46
C ALA A 258 11.62 -58.12 -28.88
N LYS A 259 10.53 -58.70 -28.32
CA LYS A 259 9.16 -58.17 -28.46
C LYS A 259 9.01 -56.78 -27.82
N CYS A 260 9.55 -56.58 -26.61
CA CYS A 260 9.51 -55.28 -25.93
C CYS A 260 10.14 -54.15 -26.75
N LYS A 261 11.14 -54.46 -27.58
CA LYS A 261 11.82 -53.50 -28.48
C LYS A 261 11.07 -53.22 -29.79
N ARG A 262 9.92 -53.88 -30.04
CA ARG A 262 9.04 -53.65 -31.20
C ARG A 262 7.65 -53.14 -30.80
N ASP A 263 7.46 -52.81 -29.52
CA ASP A 263 6.17 -52.47 -28.90
C ASP A 263 5.10 -53.60 -28.98
N GLU A 264 5.51 -54.85 -29.23
CA GLU A 264 4.66 -56.02 -29.45
C GLU A 264 4.44 -56.84 -28.15
N ILE A 265 3.96 -56.22 -27.07
CA ILE A 265 3.74 -56.90 -25.78
C ILE A 265 2.25 -57.00 -25.43
N ALA A 266 1.81 -58.24 -25.22
CA ALA A 266 0.48 -58.57 -24.71
C ALA A 266 0.54 -59.06 -23.25
N ASN A 267 -0.62 -59.21 -22.60
CA ASN A 267 -0.70 -59.66 -21.20
C ASN A 267 -0.16 -61.10 -21.02
N GLU A 268 -0.28 -61.91 -22.06
CA GLU A 268 0.24 -63.28 -22.14
C GLU A 268 1.77 -63.31 -22.05
N ASP A 269 2.45 -62.30 -22.62
CA ASP A 269 3.91 -62.15 -22.53
C ASP A 269 4.36 -61.75 -21.11
N VAL A 270 3.54 -60.97 -20.40
CA VAL A 270 3.77 -60.64 -18.98
C VAL A 270 3.67 -61.90 -18.11
N VAL A 271 2.65 -62.72 -18.32
CA VAL A 271 2.46 -64.01 -17.62
C VAL A 271 3.58 -65.00 -17.96
N CYS A 272 4.03 -65.03 -19.21
CA CYS A 272 5.18 -65.83 -19.65
C CYS A 272 6.48 -65.41 -18.92
N ALA A 273 6.77 -64.11 -18.86
CA ALA A 273 7.90 -63.56 -18.13
C ALA A 273 7.88 -63.97 -16.65
N GLU A 274 6.72 -63.84 -15.98
CA GLU A 274 6.58 -64.27 -14.58
C GLU A 274 6.76 -65.77 -14.37
N HIS A 275 6.34 -66.60 -15.34
CA HIS A 275 6.55 -68.05 -15.27
C HIS A 275 8.04 -68.41 -15.41
N LEU A 276 8.76 -67.81 -16.36
CA LEU A 276 10.21 -67.99 -16.52
C LEU A 276 10.98 -67.57 -15.26
N LEU A 277 10.58 -66.46 -14.62
CA LEU A 277 11.16 -66.04 -13.33
C LEU A 277 10.88 -67.05 -12.21
N LYS A 278 9.66 -67.59 -12.10
CA LYS A 278 9.32 -68.62 -11.09
C LYS A 278 10.16 -69.89 -11.27
N THR A 279 10.38 -70.32 -12.51
CA THR A 279 11.24 -71.47 -12.83
C THR A 279 12.70 -71.22 -12.42
N VAL A 280 13.31 -70.11 -12.82
CA VAL A 280 14.70 -69.80 -12.43
C VAL A 280 14.83 -69.50 -10.93
N THR A 281 13.80 -68.98 -10.26
CA THR A 281 13.78 -68.84 -8.80
C THR A 281 13.89 -70.21 -8.11
N ALA A 282 13.11 -71.20 -8.54
CA ALA A 282 13.13 -72.55 -7.97
C ALA A 282 14.50 -73.22 -8.15
N LEU A 283 15.14 -73.02 -9.31
CA LEU A 283 16.47 -73.57 -9.62
C LEU A 283 17.59 -72.83 -8.86
N ASN A 284 17.49 -71.52 -8.67
CA ASN A 284 18.39 -70.73 -7.82
C ASN A 284 18.34 -71.21 -6.36
N VAL A 285 17.14 -71.50 -5.83
CA VAL A 285 16.96 -72.08 -4.48
C VAL A 285 17.53 -73.50 -4.40
N LYS A 286 17.38 -74.34 -5.44
CA LYS A 286 17.98 -75.69 -5.46
C LYS A 286 19.52 -75.61 -5.44
N ALA A 287 20.11 -74.74 -6.26
CA ALA A 287 21.56 -74.54 -6.31
C ALA A 287 22.12 -74.00 -4.98
N LYS A 288 21.47 -73.01 -4.37
CA LYS A 288 21.90 -72.45 -3.07
C LYS A 288 21.90 -73.47 -1.94
N LYS A 289 20.93 -74.39 -1.90
CA LYS A 289 20.92 -75.47 -0.90
C LYS A 289 22.08 -76.44 -1.04
N GLU A 290 22.60 -76.65 -2.24
CA GLU A 290 23.78 -77.51 -2.44
C GLU A 290 25.08 -76.78 -2.07
N VAL A 291 25.20 -75.46 -2.35
CA VAL A 291 26.28 -74.62 -1.79
C VAL A 291 26.24 -74.65 -0.26
N GLU A 292 25.08 -74.45 0.35
CA GLU A 292 24.87 -74.46 1.80
C GLU A 292 25.27 -75.81 2.41
N ARG A 293 24.91 -76.93 1.77
CA ARG A 293 25.31 -78.28 2.18
C ARG A 293 26.83 -78.53 2.10
N LEU A 294 27.50 -77.97 1.09
CA LEU A 294 28.96 -78.09 0.91
C LEU A 294 29.72 -77.19 1.89
N GLU A 295 29.31 -75.94 2.05
CA GLU A 295 29.93 -74.98 2.96
C GLU A 295 29.68 -75.35 4.44
N GLU A 296 28.53 -75.93 4.80
CA GLU A 296 28.31 -76.50 6.14
C GLU A 296 29.35 -77.56 6.53
N MET A 297 29.82 -78.37 5.58
CA MET A 297 30.89 -79.35 5.84
C MET A 297 32.22 -78.62 6.11
N ARG A 298 32.53 -77.60 5.29
CA ARG A 298 33.76 -76.81 5.36
C ARG A 298 33.82 -75.83 6.55
N ILE A 299 32.66 -75.44 7.08
CA ILE A 299 32.56 -74.65 8.32
C ILE A 299 32.92 -75.51 9.51
N ARG A 300 32.38 -76.74 9.62
CA ARG A 300 32.70 -77.65 10.74
C ARG A 300 34.21 -77.97 10.81
N GLU A 301 34.84 -78.19 9.65
CA GLU A 301 36.31 -78.35 9.56
C GLU A 301 37.07 -77.09 10.02
N ARG A 302 36.59 -75.89 9.68
CA ARG A 302 37.23 -74.61 10.05
C ARG A 302 36.97 -74.16 11.48
N GLU A 303 35.83 -74.51 12.09
CA GLU A 303 35.53 -74.19 13.49
C GLU A 303 36.48 -74.91 14.46
N GLU A 304 36.91 -76.14 14.12
CA GLU A 304 37.96 -76.85 14.86
C GLU A 304 39.35 -76.19 14.74
N GLU A 305 39.61 -75.40 13.70
CA GLU A 305 40.84 -74.61 13.55
C GLU A 305 40.75 -73.24 14.24
N GLU A 306 39.65 -72.50 14.08
CA GLU A 306 39.54 -71.11 14.54
C GLU A 306 39.46 -71.01 16.07
N GLN A 307 38.94 -72.03 16.79
CA GLN A 307 39.08 -72.12 18.25
C GLN A 307 40.55 -72.10 18.73
N LYS A 308 41.52 -72.48 17.88
CA LYS A 308 42.97 -72.45 18.16
C LYS A 308 43.63 -71.11 17.78
N ARG A 309 42.87 -70.17 17.19
CA ARG A 309 43.28 -68.82 16.78
C ARG A 309 42.74 -67.73 17.70
N ILE A 310 41.45 -67.77 18.05
CA ILE A 310 40.78 -66.73 18.86
C ILE A 310 41.54 -66.42 20.16
N LYS A 311 42.06 -67.46 20.84
CA LYS A 311 42.91 -67.34 22.06
C LYS A 311 44.19 -66.51 21.93
N ARG A 312 44.56 -66.04 20.73
CA ARG A 312 45.78 -65.21 20.50
C ARG A 312 45.47 -63.75 20.17
N LEU A 313 44.22 -63.41 19.83
CA LEU A 313 43.86 -62.07 19.34
C LEU A 313 43.25 -61.15 20.40
N GLU A 314 42.84 -61.69 21.55
CA GLU A 314 42.30 -60.90 22.67
C GLU A 314 43.38 -60.03 23.36
N GLU A 315 44.68 -60.35 23.21
CA GLU A 315 45.77 -59.61 23.83
C GLU A 315 46.13 -58.29 23.10
N GLU A 316 45.97 -58.21 21.77
CA GLU A 316 46.44 -57.04 20.99
C GLU A 316 45.49 -55.84 21.04
N ASN A 317 44.16 -56.07 21.08
CA ASN A 317 43.17 -55.00 20.91
C ASN A 317 43.10 -54.00 22.10
N LYS A 318 43.82 -54.23 23.19
CA LYS A 318 43.85 -53.34 24.36
C LYS A 318 44.65 -52.04 24.16
N LYS A 319 45.36 -51.87 23.03
CA LYS A 319 46.38 -50.80 22.84
C LYS A 319 46.01 -49.62 21.92
N LYS A 320 44.81 -49.57 21.30
CA LYS A 320 44.50 -48.60 20.22
C LYS A 320 43.37 -47.58 20.49
N LEU A 321 42.91 -47.44 21.74
CA LEU A 321 41.74 -46.60 22.08
C LEU A 321 42.07 -45.22 22.66
N GLU A 322 43.34 -44.81 22.69
CA GLU A 322 43.81 -43.70 23.55
C GLU A 322 44.20 -42.40 22.82
N GLU A 323 44.36 -42.42 21.49
CA GLU A 323 44.94 -41.29 20.74
C GLU A 323 43.91 -40.28 20.19
N GLU A 324 42.67 -40.69 19.93
CA GLU A 324 41.70 -39.96 19.09
C GLU A 324 40.89 -38.86 19.84
N LYS A 325 41.53 -38.11 20.75
CA LYS A 325 40.82 -37.19 21.68
C LYS A 325 41.36 -35.76 21.81
N LYS A 326 42.26 -35.29 20.94
CA LYS A 326 42.88 -33.95 21.04
C LYS A 326 43.19 -33.24 19.71
N LEU A 327 42.20 -32.73 18.96
CA LEU A 327 42.40 -31.51 18.12
C LEU A 327 41.09 -30.84 17.65
N GLN A 328 40.42 -30.03 18.48
CA GLN A 328 39.27 -29.24 17.99
C GLN A 328 38.97 -27.93 18.76
N GLU A 329 39.92 -26.98 18.82
CA GLU A 329 39.61 -25.62 19.30
C GLU A 329 40.50 -24.51 18.69
N GLN A 330 39.92 -23.29 18.57
CA GLN A 330 40.50 -21.95 18.27
C GLN A 330 40.19 -21.29 16.89
N LYS A 331 39.44 -20.16 16.94
CA LYS A 331 39.59 -18.92 16.11
C LYS A 331 38.52 -17.85 16.45
N LYS A 332 38.89 -16.59 16.80
CA LYS A 332 37.97 -15.41 16.89
C LYS A 332 38.67 -14.04 17.07
N LEU A 333 37.88 -12.94 16.97
CA LEU A 333 38.21 -11.47 16.96
C LEU A 333 38.76 -10.94 15.61
N LEU A 334 38.66 -9.65 15.19
CA LEU A 334 38.03 -8.39 15.69
C LEU A 334 36.89 -7.92 14.70
N ARG A 335 36.11 -6.81 14.72
CA ARG A 335 36.03 -5.42 15.29
C ARG A 335 36.88 -4.31 14.61
N GLY A 336 36.42 -3.10 14.21
CA GLY A 336 35.09 -2.47 13.99
C GLY A 336 34.95 -0.98 14.43
N GLY A 337 34.03 -0.15 13.88
CA GLY A 337 33.70 1.26 14.26
C GLY A 337 32.90 2.03 13.16
N GLY A 338 32.30 3.24 13.34
CA GLY A 338 32.00 4.09 14.53
C GLY A 338 31.25 5.45 14.24
N ASP A 339 29.93 5.52 14.46
CA ASP A 339 28.94 6.52 13.92
C ASP A 339 28.83 7.93 14.59
N VAL A 340 28.26 8.93 13.89
CA VAL A 340 28.24 10.37 14.28
C VAL A 340 26.84 11.05 14.17
N VAL A 341 25.79 10.48 14.78
CA VAL A 341 24.46 11.14 14.93
C VAL A 341 23.88 10.98 16.35
N GLY A 342 24.72 11.07 17.38
CA GLY A 342 24.39 10.57 18.72
C GLY A 342 23.31 11.30 19.54
N ASN A 343 23.05 12.60 19.29
CA ASN A 343 22.59 13.51 20.36
C ASN A 343 21.34 14.38 20.07
N CYS A 344 20.49 14.03 19.10
CA CYS A 344 19.21 14.71 18.88
C CYS A 344 18.10 14.17 19.82
N GLN A 345 17.24 15.04 20.36
CA GLN A 345 16.11 14.67 21.23
C GLN A 345 15.24 13.55 20.62
N ARG A 346 14.94 13.62 19.31
CA ARG A 346 14.14 12.59 18.61
C ARG A 346 14.78 11.20 18.65
N PHE A 347 16.11 11.13 18.69
CA PHE A 347 16.84 9.86 18.81
C PHE A 347 16.81 9.30 20.24
N GLN A 348 16.65 10.16 21.25
CA GLN A 348 16.40 9.77 22.64
C GLN A 348 14.96 9.26 22.81
N GLU A 349 13.98 9.94 22.22
CA GLU A 349 12.56 9.50 22.16
C GLU A 349 12.42 8.12 21.49
N TYR A 350 13.08 7.92 20.35
CA TYR A 350 13.20 6.60 19.70
C TYR A 350 13.81 5.54 20.63
N LYS A 351 14.95 5.83 21.29
CA LYS A 351 15.61 4.89 22.21
C LYS A 351 14.71 4.50 23.38
N ALA A 352 13.91 5.44 23.90
CA ALA A 352 12.93 5.15 24.94
C ALA A 352 11.81 4.21 24.45
N LEU A 353 11.30 4.42 23.23
CA LEU A 353 10.28 3.56 22.62
C LEU A 353 10.81 2.14 22.35
N GLN A 354 12.03 1.98 21.82
CA GLN A 354 12.64 0.66 21.64
C GLN A 354 12.89 -0.04 22.98
N LYS A 355 13.43 0.67 23.98
CA LYS A 355 13.66 0.09 25.32
C LYS A 355 12.35 -0.35 26.00
N ASN A 356 11.23 0.28 25.67
CA ASN A 356 9.91 -0.16 26.13
C ASN A 356 9.41 -1.40 25.38
N LEU A 357 9.69 -1.50 24.07
CA LEU A 357 9.39 -2.69 23.28
C LEU A 357 10.25 -3.90 23.68
N GLU A 358 11.57 -3.71 23.88
CA GLU A 358 12.50 -4.73 24.39
C GLU A 358 11.97 -5.35 25.68
N LYS A 359 11.67 -4.52 26.70
CA LYS A 359 11.02 -4.95 27.96
C LYS A 359 9.69 -5.68 27.76
N THR A 360 8.90 -5.27 26.77
CA THR A 360 7.60 -5.89 26.46
C THR A 360 7.78 -7.27 25.83
N GLU A 361 8.76 -7.42 24.92
CA GLU A 361 9.10 -8.70 24.30
C GLU A 361 9.78 -9.65 25.29
N GLU A 362 10.65 -9.16 26.18
CA GLU A 362 11.22 -9.90 27.32
C GLU A 362 10.12 -10.44 28.25
N SER A 363 9.19 -9.57 28.69
CA SER A 363 8.06 -9.93 29.55
C SER A 363 7.12 -10.96 28.90
N LEU A 364 7.07 -11.00 27.57
CA LEU A 364 6.27 -11.95 26.79
C LEU A 364 7.08 -13.17 26.31
N ALA A 365 8.38 -13.26 26.58
CA ALA A 365 9.27 -14.26 25.97
C ALA A 365 8.94 -15.70 26.44
N GLN A 366 8.73 -15.89 27.75
CA GLN A 366 8.30 -17.19 28.31
C GLN A 366 6.86 -17.53 27.85
N PHE A 367 5.93 -16.59 28.02
CA PHE A 367 4.53 -16.72 27.59
C PHE A 367 4.37 -17.07 26.10
N SER A 368 5.29 -16.63 25.23
CA SER A 368 5.27 -16.91 23.80
C SER A 368 5.83 -18.29 23.43
N LYS A 369 6.72 -18.85 24.26
CA LYS A 369 7.37 -20.17 24.06
C LYS A 369 6.58 -21.34 24.66
N ASP A 370 5.72 -21.08 25.64
CA ASP A 370 4.87 -22.10 26.29
C ASP A 370 3.88 -22.73 25.29
N GLU A 371 4.02 -24.01 24.97
CA GLU A 371 3.13 -24.70 24.03
C GLU A 371 1.72 -24.98 24.60
N THR A 372 1.53 -25.00 25.93
CA THR A 372 0.19 -25.17 26.54
C THR A 372 -0.70 -23.96 26.24
N LEU A 373 -0.11 -22.76 26.31
CA LEU A 373 -0.79 -21.49 26.03
C LEU A 373 -0.97 -21.21 24.52
N LYS A 374 -0.50 -22.08 23.63
CA LYS A 374 -0.61 -21.95 22.15
C LYS A 374 -2.05 -21.76 21.67
N LYS A 375 -3.00 -22.48 22.28
CA LYS A 375 -4.45 -22.35 21.99
C LYS A 375 -4.96 -20.95 22.36
N PHE A 376 -4.63 -20.48 23.57
CA PHE A 376 -4.99 -19.13 24.04
C PHE A 376 -4.33 -18.02 23.20
N ARG A 377 -3.05 -18.17 22.84
CA ARG A 377 -2.38 -17.25 21.90
C ARG A 377 -3.11 -17.22 20.55
N SER A 378 -3.43 -18.38 19.97
CA SER A 378 -4.17 -18.45 18.69
C SER A 378 -5.55 -17.79 18.76
N ASP A 379 -6.28 -17.96 19.86
CA ASP A 379 -7.58 -17.31 20.09
C ASP A 379 -7.43 -15.78 20.20
N CYS A 380 -6.43 -15.28 20.94
CA CYS A 380 -6.14 -13.84 21.01
C CYS A 380 -5.72 -13.26 19.64
N GLN A 381 -4.91 -14.00 18.88
CA GLN A 381 -4.54 -13.62 17.52
C GLN A 381 -5.75 -13.57 16.59
N LYS A 382 -6.69 -14.51 16.68
CA LYS A 382 -7.94 -14.50 15.89
C LYS A 382 -8.80 -13.28 16.22
N ALA A 383 -8.95 -12.95 17.50
CA ALA A 383 -9.72 -11.78 17.96
C ALA A 383 -9.16 -10.44 17.45
N ILE A 384 -7.87 -10.39 17.10
CA ILE A 384 -7.23 -9.24 16.46
C ILE A 384 -7.26 -9.34 14.92
N ASN A 385 -6.87 -10.49 14.36
CA ASN A 385 -6.72 -10.67 12.92
C ASN A 385 -8.05 -10.55 12.17
N VAL A 386 -9.15 -11.07 12.71
CA VAL A 386 -10.46 -11.00 12.06
C VAL A 386 -10.93 -9.55 11.87
N PRO A 387 -11.03 -8.68 12.92
CA PRO A 387 -11.40 -7.30 12.70
C PRO A 387 -10.35 -6.48 11.91
N VAL A 388 -9.04 -6.71 12.10
CA VAL A 388 -8.00 -5.94 11.38
C VAL A 388 -7.89 -6.30 9.90
N ASN A 389 -8.07 -7.57 9.52
CA ASN A 389 -8.14 -7.97 8.11
C ASN A 389 -9.43 -7.48 7.43
N ALA A 390 -10.48 -7.23 8.21
CA ALA A 390 -11.77 -6.74 7.73
C ALA A 390 -11.90 -5.21 7.74
N ILE A 391 -10.81 -4.45 7.91
CA ILE A 391 -10.85 -2.97 7.80
C ILE A 391 -10.91 -2.57 6.32
N SER A 392 -11.93 -1.79 5.95
CA SER A 392 -12.09 -1.25 4.60
C SER A 392 -12.87 0.07 4.61
N ALA A 393 -12.74 0.88 3.57
CA ALA A 393 -13.45 2.17 3.42
C ALA A 393 -14.94 2.00 3.03
N HIS A 394 -15.62 0.96 3.54
CA HIS A 394 -17.00 0.65 3.19
C HIS A 394 -18.02 1.60 3.84
N SER A 395 -17.87 1.91 5.14
CA SER A 395 -18.65 2.93 5.86
C SER A 395 -18.05 3.26 7.23
N ALA A 396 -18.37 4.42 7.81
CA ALA A 396 -17.97 4.74 9.19
C ALA A 396 -18.61 3.79 10.23
N SER A 397 -19.79 3.23 9.97
CA SER A 397 -20.38 2.17 10.82
C SER A 397 -19.51 0.91 10.81
N HIS A 398 -19.04 0.49 9.63
CA HIS A 398 -18.14 -0.66 9.49
C HIS A 398 -16.77 -0.42 10.16
N LEU A 399 -16.18 0.78 10.06
CA LEU A 399 -14.95 1.11 10.81
C LEU A 399 -15.20 1.15 12.33
N SER A 400 -16.34 1.71 12.75
CA SER A 400 -16.74 1.76 14.17
C SER A 400 -16.94 0.36 14.77
N ASP A 401 -17.43 -0.60 13.98
CA ASP A 401 -17.50 -2.01 14.37
C ASP A 401 -16.10 -2.62 14.62
N LYS A 402 -15.13 -2.41 13.71
CA LYS A 402 -13.76 -2.95 13.91
C LYS A 402 -13.07 -2.28 15.09
N PHE A 403 -13.21 -0.95 15.20
CA PHE A 403 -12.70 -0.17 16.34
C PHE A 403 -13.25 -0.69 17.66
N ARG A 404 -14.58 -0.83 17.81
CA ARG A 404 -15.20 -1.34 19.05
C ARG A 404 -14.77 -2.77 19.36
N LYS A 405 -14.75 -3.67 18.38
CA LYS A 405 -14.31 -5.06 18.58
C LYS A 405 -12.86 -5.15 19.09
N LEU A 406 -11.97 -4.32 18.55
CA LEU A 406 -10.58 -4.23 19.00
C LEU A 406 -10.47 -3.58 20.38
N LEU A 407 -11.12 -2.45 20.60
CA LEU A 407 -11.07 -1.72 21.87
C LEU A 407 -11.59 -2.58 23.03
N ASN A 408 -12.76 -3.20 22.88
CA ASN A 408 -13.37 -4.04 23.91
C ASN A 408 -12.45 -5.22 24.27
N PHE A 409 -11.82 -5.87 23.28
CA PHE A 409 -10.90 -7.00 23.51
C PHE A 409 -9.60 -6.57 24.23
N LEU A 410 -9.06 -5.39 23.92
CA LEU A 410 -7.92 -4.79 24.64
C LEU A 410 -8.32 -4.38 26.07
N GLN A 411 -9.53 -3.86 26.25
CA GLN A 411 -10.14 -3.53 27.55
C GLN A 411 -10.61 -4.77 28.34
N LYS A 412 -10.04 -5.96 28.06
CA LYS A 412 -10.27 -7.23 28.78
C LYS A 412 -11.71 -7.78 28.69
N GLN A 413 -12.57 -7.18 27.86
CA GLN A 413 -13.95 -7.62 27.68
C GLN A 413 -14.02 -8.89 26.80
N THR A 414 -15.08 -9.67 26.97
CA THR A 414 -15.35 -10.85 26.14
C THR A 414 -15.95 -10.43 24.80
N VAL A 415 -15.28 -10.81 23.70
CA VAL A 415 -15.76 -10.63 22.32
C VAL A 415 -16.15 -11.97 21.71
N VAL A 416 -17.03 -11.94 20.68
CA VAL A 416 -17.43 -13.13 19.92
C VAL A 416 -16.75 -13.12 18.56
N VAL A 417 -16.05 -14.21 18.23
CA VAL A 417 -15.23 -14.35 17.01
C VAL A 417 -15.43 -15.78 16.49
N SER A 418 -16.02 -15.93 15.30
CA SER A 418 -16.42 -17.24 14.76
C SER A 418 -17.19 -18.06 15.78
N GLU A 419 -18.30 -17.49 16.29
CA GLU A 419 -19.22 -18.03 17.31
C GLU A 419 -18.62 -18.29 18.71
N LYS A 420 -17.29 -18.33 18.82
CA LYS A 420 -16.57 -18.54 20.08
C LYS A 420 -16.44 -17.24 20.88
N ARG A 421 -16.70 -17.32 22.19
CA ARG A 421 -16.40 -16.26 23.16
C ARG A 421 -14.90 -16.28 23.51
N ILE A 422 -14.24 -15.14 23.41
CA ILE A 422 -12.80 -14.96 23.67
C ILE A 422 -12.60 -13.69 24.50
N THR A 423 -11.76 -13.75 25.54
CA THR A 423 -11.27 -12.56 26.27
C THR A 423 -9.75 -12.64 26.43
N SER A 424 -9.09 -11.50 26.47
CA SER A 424 -7.66 -11.39 26.79
C SER A 424 -7.38 -11.58 28.28
N ALA A 425 -8.41 -11.55 29.14
CA ALA A 425 -8.31 -11.62 30.60
C ALA A 425 -7.94 -13.00 31.17
N THR A 426 -8.08 -14.09 30.39
CA THR A 426 -7.88 -15.48 30.85
C THR A 426 -6.46 -15.77 31.34
N HIS A 427 -5.48 -14.91 31.02
CA HIS A 427 -4.12 -15.00 31.52
C HIS A 427 -3.58 -13.60 31.84
N PRO A 428 -2.80 -13.37 32.93
CA PRO A 428 -2.33 -12.03 33.30
C PRO A 428 -1.57 -11.28 32.21
N LEU A 429 -0.75 -11.99 31.41
CA LEU A 429 -0.01 -11.42 30.27
C LEU A 429 -0.84 -11.33 28.97
N GLY A 430 -2.05 -11.89 28.93
CA GLY A 430 -2.92 -11.92 27.76
C GLY A 430 -3.29 -10.53 27.19
N PRO A 431 -3.60 -9.51 28.01
CA PRO A 431 -3.87 -8.16 27.52
C PRO A 431 -2.62 -7.48 26.95
N LEU A 432 -1.45 -7.65 27.58
CA LEU A 432 -0.18 -7.11 27.08
C LEU A 432 0.23 -7.79 25.76
N TYR A 433 0.06 -9.11 25.67
CA TYR A 433 0.26 -9.87 24.44
C TYR A 433 -0.65 -9.37 23.32
N SER A 434 -1.94 -9.16 23.60
CA SER A 434 -2.91 -8.67 22.63
C SER A 434 -2.60 -7.25 22.16
N LEU A 435 -2.18 -6.36 23.07
CA LEU A 435 -1.77 -4.99 22.76
C LEU A 435 -0.54 -4.97 21.82
N ASN A 436 0.48 -5.76 22.16
CA ASN A 436 1.71 -5.88 21.37
C ASN A 436 1.46 -6.58 20.01
N TYR A 437 0.65 -7.64 19.98
CA TYR A 437 0.29 -8.34 18.74
C TYR A 437 -0.52 -7.46 17.79
N LEU A 438 -1.41 -6.61 18.30
CA LEU A 438 -2.13 -5.63 17.48
C LEU A 438 -1.15 -4.63 16.85
N ALA A 439 -0.16 -4.13 17.60
CA ALA A 439 0.86 -3.22 17.06
C ALA A 439 1.66 -3.88 15.93
N VAL A 440 2.14 -5.12 16.12
CA VAL A 440 2.79 -5.93 15.07
C VAL A 440 1.87 -6.12 13.86
N LYS A 441 0.59 -6.49 14.09
CA LYS A 441 -0.36 -6.79 13.01
C LYS A 441 -0.73 -5.54 12.19
N THR A 442 -0.80 -4.37 12.81
CA THR A 442 -1.03 -3.09 12.11
C THR A 442 0.15 -2.73 11.21
N VAL A 443 1.40 -2.84 11.68
CA VAL A 443 2.58 -2.59 10.83
C VAL A 443 2.64 -3.60 9.68
N LYS A 444 2.25 -4.87 9.92
CA LYS A 444 2.11 -5.89 8.88
C LYS A 444 1.02 -5.58 7.84
N GLN A 445 -0.02 -4.80 8.16
CA GLN A 445 -0.92 -4.30 7.12
C GLN A 445 -0.24 -3.27 6.22
N GLY A 446 0.68 -2.46 6.77
CA GLY A 446 1.61 -1.65 5.98
C GLY A 446 2.41 -2.50 5.01
N GLU A 447 3.09 -3.53 5.53
CA GLU A 447 3.93 -4.44 4.74
C GLU A 447 3.19 -5.20 3.63
N GLN A 448 1.97 -5.66 3.89
CA GLN A 448 1.28 -6.64 3.04
C GLN A 448 0.11 -6.05 2.25
N CYS A 449 -0.76 -5.28 2.91
CA CYS A 449 -1.96 -4.71 2.30
C CYS A 449 -1.65 -3.38 1.61
N VAL A 450 -1.11 -2.40 2.35
CA VAL A 450 -0.85 -1.03 1.85
C VAL A 450 0.25 -0.98 0.79
N SER A 451 1.18 -1.94 0.81
CA SER A 451 2.20 -2.13 -0.23
C SER A 451 1.63 -2.54 -1.58
N SER A 452 0.42 -3.12 -1.62
CA SER A 452 -0.25 -3.59 -2.85
C SER A 452 -1.57 -2.87 -3.17
N ASN A 453 -2.24 -2.31 -2.15
CA ASN A 453 -3.38 -1.42 -2.27
C ASN A 453 -3.10 -0.14 -1.45
N PRO A 454 -2.56 0.93 -2.07
CA PRO A 454 -2.23 2.18 -1.39
C PRO A 454 -3.39 2.81 -0.60
N GLU A 455 -4.62 2.67 -1.10
CA GLU A 455 -5.82 3.33 -0.57
C GLU A 455 -6.33 2.67 0.72
N ALA A 456 -5.93 1.42 0.99
CA ALA A 456 -6.24 0.75 2.26
C ALA A 456 -5.59 1.45 3.49
N ALA A 457 -4.60 2.32 3.28
CA ALA A 457 -3.89 3.00 4.36
C ALA A 457 -4.82 3.85 5.24
N TYR A 458 -5.78 4.57 4.66
CA TYR A 458 -6.63 5.55 5.35
C TYR A 458 -7.71 4.95 6.26
N PRO A 459 -8.49 3.91 5.87
CA PRO A 459 -9.40 3.24 6.80
C PRO A 459 -8.64 2.53 7.94
N ILE A 460 -7.42 2.04 7.70
CA ILE A 460 -6.57 1.48 8.76
C ILE A 460 -6.06 2.59 9.68
N ALA A 461 -5.53 3.68 9.13
CA ALA A 461 -5.08 4.85 9.87
C ALA A 461 -6.17 5.42 10.78
N ALA A 462 -7.41 5.53 10.31
CA ALA A 462 -8.52 6.05 11.10
C ALA A 462 -8.85 5.16 12.32
N VAL A 463 -8.86 3.83 12.14
CA VAL A 463 -9.05 2.89 13.27
C VAL A 463 -7.84 2.93 14.22
N VAL A 464 -6.63 3.08 13.69
CA VAL A 464 -5.40 3.25 14.48
C VAL A 464 -5.44 4.52 15.33
N ILE A 465 -5.83 5.66 14.77
CA ILE A 465 -5.94 6.94 15.47
C ILE A 465 -6.97 6.82 16.61
N ALA A 466 -8.14 6.27 16.32
CA ALA A 466 -9.17 6.05 17.35
C ALA A 466 -8.65 5.13 18.48
N LEU A 467 -7.99 4.02 18.16
CA LEU A 467 -7.40 3.12 19.16
C LEU A 467 -6.29 3.77 19.99
N TRP A 468 -5.37 4.51 19.35
CA TRP A 468 -4.27 5.22 20.02
C TRP A 468 -4.81 6.28 20.97
N THR A 469 -5.89 6.96 20.57
CA THR A 469 -6.53 8.02 21.36
C THR A 469 -7.16 7.51 22.66
N GLU A 470 -7.75 6.31 22.65
CA GLU A 470 -8.29 5.69 23.87
C GLU A 470 -7.27 4.81 24.62
N MET A 471 -6.20 4.35 23.94
CA MET A 471 -5.16 3.47 24.48
C MET A 471 -3.74 3.96 24.10
N PRO A 472 -3.17 4.98 24.77
CA PRO A 472 -1.86 5.54 24.38
C PRO A 472 -0.69 4.56 24.36
N GLU A 473 -0.72 3.50 25.20
CA GLU A 473 0.30 2.44 25.19
C GLU A 473 0.30 1.61 23.89
N TYR A 474 -0.87 1.44 23.25
CA TYR A 474 -0.92 0.84 21.91
C TYR A 474 -0.12 1.69 20.91
N GLY A 475 -0.28 3.01 20.95
CA GLY A 475 0.44 3.95 20.09
C GLY A 475 1.95 3.92 20.28
N LYS A 476 2.42 3.84 21.53
CA LYS A 476 3.86 3.69 21.85
C LYS A 476 4.44 2.41 21.27
N LEU A 477 3.77 1.27 21.47
CA LEU A 477 4.20 -0.02 20.90
C LEU A 477 4.12 0.00 19.37
N LEU A 478 3.09 0.64 18.81
CA LEU A 478 2.93 0.79 17.36
C LEU A 478 4.07 1.58 16.72
N LEU A 479 4.47 2.72 17.31
CA LEU A 479 5.65 3.47 16.85
C LEU A 479 6.93 2.65 16.98
N ALA A 480 7.12 1.93 18.10
CA ALA A 480 8.29 1.08 18.28
C ALA A 480 8.38 -0.02 17.20
N HIS A 481 7.26 -0.65 16.83
CA HIS A 481 7.21 -1.62 15.73
C HIS A 481 7.37 -1.00 14.34
N PHE A 482 6.79 0.18 14.08
CA PHE A 482 7.04 0.95 12.85
C PHE A 482 8.53 1.18 12.65
N TYR A 483 9.22 1.65 13.69
CA TYR A 483 10.66 1.90 13.71
C TYR A 483 11.51 0.64 13.64
N LYS A 484 10.98 -0.53 14.05
CA LYS A 484 11.66 -1.83 13.98
C LYS A 484 11.53 -2.49 12.60
N SER A 485 10.38 -2.36 11.93
CA SER A 485 10.16 -2.85 10.56
C SER A 485 10.66 -1.89 9.48
N SER A 486 10.64 -0.58 9.73
CA SER A 486 11.15 0.46 8.84
C SER A 486 12.07 1.42 9.62
N PRO A 487 13.37 1.08 9.74
CA PRO A 487 14.34 1.92 10.44
C PRO A 487 14.62 3.27 9.75
N TYR A 488 14.09 3.47 8.53
CA TYR A 488 14.14 4.71 7.74
C TYR A 488 13.10 5.75 8.16
N LEU A 489 12.09 5.35 8.94
CA LEU A 489 11.18 6.26 9.65
C LEU A 489 11.91 7.11 10.72
N ILE A 490 13.17 6.78 11.01
CA ILE A 490 14.07 7.61 11.80
C ILE A 490 15.14 8.15 10.85
N PRO A 491 15.32 9.49 10.76
CA PRO A 491 16.36 10.09 9.94
C PRO A 491 17.73 9.98 10.64
N THR A 492 18.28 8.78 10.61
CA THR A 492 19.66 8.44 11.00
C THR A 492 20.17 7.33 10.08
N TYR A 493 21.49 7.14 10.02
CA TYR A 493 22.02 5.86 9.58
C TYR A 493 22.30 4.93 10.75
N TRP A 494 22.51 3.68 10.36
CA TRP A 494 22.51 2.50 11.20
C TRP A 494 23.76 1.71 10.87
N GLU A 495 24.90 2.16 11.38
CA GLU A 495 26.17 1.44 11.24
C GLU A 495 26.06 -0.06 11.60
N ARG A 496 26.91 -0.87 10.98
CA ARG A 496 27.08 -2.29 11.31
C ARG A 496 27.82 -2.45 12.63
N LYS A 497 27.27 -3.25 13.56
CA LYS A 497 27.91 -3.48 14.86
C LYS A 497 29.15 -4.37 14.70
N LYS A 498 30.16 -4.15 15.54
CA LYS A 498 31.53 -4.70 15.42
C LYS A 498 31.66 -6.25 15.40
N MET A 499 30.59 -7.01 15.63
CA MET A 499 30.56 -8.49 15.62
C MET A 499 29.26 -9.05 15.01
N GLU A 500 28.52 -8.24 14.26
CA GLU A 500 27.21 -8.57 13.70
C GLU A 500 27.37 -9.14 12.29
N THR A 501 26.72 -10.28 12.04
CA THR A 501 26.67 -10.94 10.73
C THR A 501 25.96 -10.08 9.69
N ASP A 502 26.15 -10.39 8.40
CA ASP A 502 25.43 -9.71 7.33
C ASP A 502 23.91 -9.89 7.49
N GLU A 503 23.46 -11.09 7.87
CA GLU A 503 22.05 -11.38 8.10
C GLU A 503 21.45 -10.57 9.26
N GLU A 504 22.12 -10.50 10.42
CA GLU A 504 21.66 -9.66 11.53
C GLU A 504 21.65 -8.17 11.18
N TYR A 505 22.68 -7.70 10.45
CA TYR A 505 22.79 -6.32 9.99
C TYR A 505 21.66 -5.95 9.03
N TYR A 506 21.42 -6.75 7.98
CA TYR A 506 20.34 -6.49 7.02
C TYR A 506 18.96 -6.68 7.65
N LYS A 507 18.75 -7.63 8.58
CA LYS A 507 17.52 -7.72 9.39
C LYS A 507 17.27 -6.47 10.22
N ARG A 508 18.32 -5.88 10.81
CA ARG A 508 18.22 -4.60 11.55
C ARG A 508 18.02 -3.39 10.63
N LEU A 509 18.40 -3.49 9.36
CA LEU A 509 17.97 -2.56 8.29
C LEU A 509 16.54 -2.86 7.79
N GLY A 510 15.83 -3.83 8.37
CA GLY A 510 14.45 -4.16 8.05
C GLY A 510 14.27 -5.08 6.84
N PHE A 511 15.34 -5.67 6.28
CA PHE A 511 15.23 -6.71 5.23
C PHE A 511 14.72 -8.03 5.82
N LEU A 512 13.90 -8.76 5.07
CA LEU A 512 13.55 -10.14 5.40
C LEU A 512 14.62 -11.13 4.90
N TYR A 513 14.61 -12.33 5.47
CA TYR A 513 15.45 -13.46 5.05
C TYR A 513 14.58 -14.71 4.92
N SER A 514 14.80 -15.47 3.86
CA SER A 514 14.06 -16.69 3.52
C SER A 514 15.03 -17.76 3.04
N GLY A 515 15.08 -18.93 3.70
CA GLY A 515 16.03 -19.99 3.34
C GLY A 515 17.52 -19.64 3.51
N GLY A 516 17.84 -18.56 4.21
CA GLY A 516 19.19 -17.99 4.32
C GLY A 516 19.48 -16.88 3.29
N GLU A 517 18.64 -16.72 2.26
CA GLU A 517 18.77 -15.65 1.28
C GLU A 517 18.12 -14.35 1.77
N LYS A 518 18.76 -13.21 1.44
CA LYS A 518 18.23 -11.87 1.71
C LYS A 518 17.10 -11.54 0.72
N GLU A 519 16.05 -10.90 1.21
CA GLU A 519 14.99 -10.31 0.40
C GLU A 519 15.54 -9.43 -0.74
N ASP A 520 15.00 -9.65 -1.95
CA ASP A 520 15.28 -8.86 -3.14
C ASP A 520 14.93 -7.37 -2.93
N MET A 521 15.66 -6.49 -3.62
CA MET A 521 15.58 -5.04 -3.44
C MET A 521 14.21 -4.47 -3.82
N ASP A 522 13.58 -4.94 -4.90
CA ASP A 522 12.27 -4.40 -5.31
C ASP A 522 11.14 -4.88 -4.39
N LYS A 523 11.23 -6.13 -3.90
CA LYS A 523 10.33 -6.66 -2.86
C LYS A 523 10.47 -5.87 -1.56
N PHE A 524 11.71 -5.65 -1.12
CA PHE A 524 12.04 -4.84 0.05
C PHE A 524 11.51 -3.41 -0.08
N LEU A 525 11.79 -2.72 -1.20
CA LEU A 525 11.33 -1.35 -1.43
C LEU A 525 9.80 -1.27 -1.46
N LYS A 526 9.11 -2.20 -2.14
CA LYS A 526 7.63 -2.27 -2.14
C LYS A 526 7.06 -2.43 -0.73
N ARG A 527 7.67 -3.27 0.11
CA ARG A 527 7.27 -3.49 1.51
C ARG A 527 7.52 -2.24 2.36
N GLN A 528 8.69 -1.62 2.24
CA GLN A 528 9.04 -0.37 2.93
C GLN A 528 8.12 0.79 2.51
N SER A 529 7.80 0.93 1.21
CA SER A 529 6.77 1.85 0.71
C SER A 529 5.43 1.67 1.42
N GLY A 530 4.97 0.43 1.59
CA GLY A 530 3.71 0.14 2.28
C GLY A 530 3.72 0.53 3.76
N ILE A 531 4.82 0.27 4.49
CA ILE A 531 4.99 0.72 5.88
C ILE A 531 4.99 2.26 5.95
N MET A 532 5.81 2.90 5.11
CA MET A 532 5.99 4.35 5.05
C MET A 532 4.67 5.07 4.74
N ARG A 533 3.92 4.56 3.76
CA ARG A 533 2.60 5.06 3.38
C ARG A 533 1.58 4.92 4.50
N LEU A 534 1.56 3.82 5.25
CA LEU A 534 0.66 3.67 6.39
C LEU A 534 1.02 4.62 7.54
N TYR A 535 2.31 4.81 7.83
CA TYR A 535 2.78 5.80 8.81
C TYR A 535 2.36 7.22 8.41
N CYS A 536 2.53 7.60 7.14
CA CYS A 536 2.12 8.89 6.62
C CYS A 536 0.59 9.06 6.57
N ALA A 537 -0.16 7.98 6.29
CA ALA A 537 -1.62 8.00 6.34
C ALA A 537 -2.15 8.24 7.76
N ILE A 538 -1.47 7.72 8.79
CA ILE A 538 -1.76 8.07 10.20
C ILE A 538 -1.53 9.56 10.44
N ILE A 539 -0.49 10.18 9.85
CA ILE A 539 -0.24 11.62 10.04
C ILE A 539 -1.32 12.51 9.40
N VAL A 540 -1.86 12.15 8.23
CA VAL A 540 -2.80 13.01 7.48
C VAL A 540 -4.28 12.69 7.66
N THR A 541 -4.62 11.51 8.20
CA THR A 541 -6.03 11.16 8.45
C THR A 541 -6.55 11.97 9.64
N PRO A 542 -7.66 12.72 9.52
CA PRO A 542 -8.18 13.51 10.61
C PRO A 542 -8.82 12.64 11.71
N HIS A 543 -8.92 13.18 12.93
CA HIS A 543 -9.79 12.62 13.96
C HIS A 543 -11.24 12.49 13.47
N ASN A 544 -11.92 11.43 13.92
CA ASN A 544 -13.37 11.31 13.74
C ASN A 544 -14.11 12.43 14.50
N ARG A 545 -15.39 12.64 14.19
CA ARG A 545 -16.20 13.74 14.78
C ARG A 545 -16.18 13.74 16.32
N ALA A 546 -16.15 12.57 16.96
CA ALA A 546 -16.18 12.42 18.42
C ALA A 546 -14.86 12.82 19.10
N ASN A 547 -13.72 12.59 18.46
CA ASN A 547 -12.38 12.89 19.00
C ASN A 547 -11.79 14.21 18.47
N LYS A 548 -12.53 15.02 17.70
CA LYS A 548 -12.05 16.26 17.06
C LYS A 548 -11.43 17.29 18.01
N SER A 549 -11.79 17.28 19.30
CA SER A 549 -11.22 18.16 20.33
C SER A 549 -9.96 17.62 21.01
N LYS A 550 -9.65 16.32 20.87
CA LYS A 550 -8.44 15.70 21.42
C LYS A 550 -7.24 16.02 20.50
N PRO A 551 -6.01 16.18 21.03
CA PRO A 551 -4.83 16.36 20.19
C PRO A 551 -4.62 15.17 19.25
N HIS A 552 -4.05 15.41 18.07
CA HIS A 552 -3.77 14.32 17.14
C HIS A 552 -2.57 13.48 17.64
N PRO A 553 -2.69 12.15 17.77
CA PRO A 553 -1.66 11.33 18.43
C PRO A 553 -0.32 11.26 17.68
N LEU A 554 -0.32 11.53 16.36
CA LEU A 554 0.87 11.65 15.53
C LEU A 554 0.73 12.88 14.61
N PRO A 555 1.05 14.09 15.08
CA PRO A 555 0.70 15.33 14.37
C PRO A 555 1.57 15.58 13.13
N LEU A 556 1.09 16.44 12.21
CA LEU A 556 1.76 16.82 10.96
C LEU A 556 3.21 17.31 11.15
N SER A 557 3.52 17.89 12.31
CA SER A 557 4.89 18.27 12.69
C SER A 557 5.88 17.11 12.63
N GLU A 558 5.45 15.85 12.76
CA GLU A 558 6.33 14.68 12.65
C GLU A 558 6.78 14.40 11.21
N ALA A 559 5.96 14.72 10.21
CA ALA A 559 6.34 14.71 8.80
C ALA A 559 7.33 15.85 8.50
N TRP A 560 7.06 17.06 9.00
CA TRP A 560 8.00 18.20 8.90
C TRP A 560 9.37 17.85 9.51
N LYS A 561 9.40 17.43 10.79
CA LYS A 561 10.62 16.98 11.49
C LYS A 561 11.34 15.85 10.77
N TRP A 562 10.61 14.93 10.11
CA TRP A 562 11.22 13.84 9.35
C TRP A 562 11.90 14.38 8.09
N LEU A 563 11.16 15.12 7.24
CA LEU A 563 11.69 15.70 6.01
C LEU A 563 12.94 16.55 6.27
N THR A 564 12.89 17.49 7.23
CA THR A 564 14.00 18.40 7.51
C THR A 564 15.26 17.72 8.02
N ALA A 565 15.14 16.56 8.67
CA ALA A 565 16.29 15.80 9.14
C ALA A 565 16.75 14.74 8.12
N PHE A 566 15.84 14.15 7.35
CA PHE A 566 16.16 13.14 6.33
C PHE A 566 17.00 13.72 5.19
N ILE A 567 16.72 14.96 4.77
CA ILE A 567 17.48 15.63 3.70
C ILE A 567 18.88 16.09 4.12
N LEU A 568 19.23 15.98 5.41
CA LEU A 568 20.58 16.24 5.91
C LEU A 568 21.46 14.98 5.90
N LEU A 569 20.87 13.80 5.64
CA LEU A 569 21.61 12.54 5.53
C LEU A 569 22.23 12.38 4.13
N PRO A 570 23.49 11.93 4.00
CA PRO A 570 24.06 11.61 2.68
C PRO A 570 23.28 10.45 2.03
N PRO A 571 22.60 10.66 0.88
CA PRO A 571 21.54 9.77 0.42
C PRO A 571 21.99 8.35 0.06
N LYS A 572 21.03 7.42 0.08
CA LYS A 572 21.19 6.01 -0.33
C LYS A 572 20.25 5.68 -1.50
N ALA A 573 20.60 6.19 -2.69
CA ALA A 573 20.01 5.85 -3.99
C ALA A 573 18.48 5.54 -3.94
N ASP A 574 18.11 4.32 -4.31
CA ASP A 574 16.72 3.84 -4.38
C ASP A 574 15.95 3.92 -3.05
N ILE A 575 16.62 3.77 -1.89
CA ILE A 575 15.99 3.88 -0.57
C ILE A 575 15.63 5.35 -0.28
N SER A 576 16.59 6.26 -0.44
CA SER A 576 16.36 7.70 -0.23
C SER A 576 15.28 8.24 -1.17
N ALA A 577 15.29 7.83 -2.43
CA ALA A 577 14.25 8.21 -3.38
C ALA A 577 12.86 7.68 -2.99
N THR A 578 12.76 6.39 -2.66
CA THR A 578 11.47 5.76 -2.31
C THR A 578 10.88 6.37 -1.03
N MET A 579 11.66 6.47 0.05
CA MET A 579 11.16 7.00 1.33
C MET A 579 10.75 8.47 1.23
N LEU A 580 11.50 9.28 0.47
CA LEU A 580 11.16 10.69 0.28
C LEU A 580 9.91 10.86 -0.59
N LEU A 581 9.76 10.08 -1.67
CA LEU A 581 8.57 10.12 -2.53
C LEU A 581 7.30 9.77 -1.73
N GLU A 582 7.29 8.68 -0.98
CA GLU A 582 6.11 8.24 -0.21
C GLU A 582 5.70 9.27 0.87
N MET A 583 6.67 9.92 1.52
CA MET A 583 6.40 11.03 2.45
C MET A 583 5.71 12.20 1.72
N LEU A 584 6.23 12.59 0.55
CA LEU A 584 5.73 13.74 -0.21
C LEU A 584 4.38 13.48 -0.90
N GLU A 585 4.15 12.28 -1.44
CA GLU A 585 2.87 11.90 -2.06
C GLU A 585 1.73 11.86 -1.03
N VAL A 586 1.99 11.34 0.18
CA VAL A 586 0.94 11.20 1.21
C VAL A 586 0.77 12.48 2.04
N THR A 587 1.86 13.15 2.44
CA THR A 587 1.76 14.34 3.32
C THR A 587 1.74 15.66 2.55
N GLY A 588 2.23 15.71 1.32
CA GLY A 588 2.54 16.95 0.61
C GLY A 588 1.35 17.90 0.44
N HIS A 589 0.14 17.40 0.23
CA HIS A 589 -1.05 18.23 0.13
C HIS A 589 -1.34 18.97 1.45
N LEU A 590 -1.39 18.25 2.56
CA LEU A 590 -1.65 18.80 3.90
C LEU A 590 -0.49 19.67 4.40
N MET A 591 0.75 19.29 4.07
CA MET A 591 1.95 20.10 4.30
C MET A 591 1.91 21.42 3.54
N MET A 592 1.42 21.42 2.29
CA MET A 592 1.28 22.62 1.46
C MET A 592 0.21 23.57 2.01
N SER A 593 -0.95 23.04 2.46
CA SER A 593 -2.00 23.87 3.05
C SER A 593 -1.62 24.40 4.45
N THR A 594 -0.90 23.63 5.26
CA THR A 594 -0.55 24.01 6.65
C THR A 594 0.69 24.90 6.74
N TYR A 595 1.74 24.63 5.96
CA TYR A 595 3.03 25.34 6.05
C TYR A 595 3.35 26.23 4.85
N GLY A 596 2.57 26.15 3.76
CA GLY A 596 2.60 27.08 2.62
C GLY A 596 4.00 27.39 2.10
N ALA A 597 4.42 28.65 2.26
CA ALA A 597 5.71 29.14 1.80
C ALA A 597 6.92 28.43 2.43
N GLN A 598 6.82 27.93 3.67
CA GLN A 598 7.93 27.20 4.30
C GLN A 598 8.08 25.79 3.70
N PHE A 599 6.98 25.12 3.37
CA PHE A 599 7.03 23.84 2.67
C PHE A 599 7.51 23.99 1.22
N ARG A 600 7.12 25.07 0.52
CA ARG A 600 7.69 25.40 -0.80
C ARG A 600 9.21 25.59 -0.77
N LYS A 601 9.75 26.23 0.27
CA LYS A 601 11.21 26.35 0.48
C LYS A 601 11.89 25.00 0.75
N LEU A 602 11.22 24.09 1.46
CA LEU A 602 11.71 22.74 1.73
C LEU A 602 11.71 21.87 0.46
N LEU A 603 10.65 21.94 -0.36
CA LEU A 603 10.58 21.30 -1.68
C LEU A 603 11.68 21.83 -2.63
N HIS A 604 11.87 23.15 -2.69
CA HIS A 604 12.94 23.76 -3.49
C HIS A 604 14.33 23.24 -3.07
N LEU A 605 14.62 23.18 -1.77
CA LEU A 605 15.87 22.61 -1.24
C LEU A 605 16.05 21.11 -1.59
N ILE A 606 14.95 20.35 -1.62
CA ILE A 606 14.96 18.97 -2.10
C ILE A 606 15.35 18.93 -3.59
N CYS A 607 14.76 19.77 -4.44
CA CYS A 607 15.07 19.83 -5.87
C CYS A 607 16.50 20.27 -6.16
N ILE A 608 16.97 21.39 -5.57
CA ILE A 608 18.27 22.00 -5.94
C ILE A 608 19.48 21.42 -5.20
N SER A 609 19.28 20.62 -4.15
CA SER A 609 20.39 20.12 -3.32
C SER A 609 20.29 18.64 -2.98
N TYR A 610 19.12 18.11 -2.61
CA TYR A 610 19.02 16.70 -2.23
C TYR A 610 18.96 15.76 -3.44
N LEU A 611 18.10 16.06 -4.41
CA LEU A 611 17.88 15.23 -5.59
C LEU A 611 19.17 14.98 -6.42
N PRO A 612 20.01 16.00 -6.73
CA PRO A 612 21.30 15.77 -7.41
C PRO A 612 22.27 14.88 -6.62
N LEU A 613 22.20 14.89 -5.28
CA LEU A 613 22.99 13.98 -4.45
C LEU A 613 22.46 12.54 -4.52
N VAL A 614 21.13 12.34 -4.57
CA VAL A 614 20.50 11.01 -4.76
C VAL A 614 20.90 10.43 -6.13
N GLU A 615 20.87 11.26 -7.18
CA GLU A 615 21.27 10.88 -8.53
C GLU A 615 22.75 10.48 -8.60
N ARG A 616 23.64 11.27 -8.00
CA ARG A 616 25.10 11.01 -8.00
C ARG A 616 25.50 9.71 -7.26
N VAL A 617 24.70 9.24 -6.30
CA VAL A 617 24.94 7.95 -5.62
C VAL A 617 24.24 6.76 -6.27
N THR A 618 23.49 6.99 -7.36
CA THR A 618 22.72 5.96 -8.06
C THR A 618 23.51 5.43 -9.25
N LEU A 619 23.69 4.11 -9.30
CA LEU A 619 24.47 3.46 -10.37
C LEU A 619 23.73 3.50 -11.71
N PRO A 620 24.44 3.71 -12.85
CA PRO A 620 23.85 3.57 -14.18
C PRO A 620 23.14 2.21 -14.35
N GLY A 621 21.95 2.23 -14.96
CA GLY A 621 21.09 1.05 -15.08
C GLY A 621 20.26 0.71 -13.84
N ARG A 622 20.38 1.47 -12.75
CA ARG A 622 19.44 1.48 -11.60
C ARG A 622 18.79 2.87 -11.46
N GLY A 623 17.91 3.06 -10.47
CA GLY A 623 17.30 4.36 -10.21
C GLY A 623 15.84 4.54 -10.62
N GLY A 624 15.07 3.48 -10.88
CA GLY A 624 13.62 3.59 -11.15
C GLY A 624 12.83 4.39 -10.09
N PRO A 625 13.10 4.22 -8.78
CA PRO A 625 12.61 5.12 -7.73
C PRO A 625 13.07 6.58 -7.85
N VAL A 626 14.32 6.82 -8.27
CA VAL A 626 14.88 8.18 -8.46
C VAL A 626 14.17 8.90 -9.59
N THR A 627 13.93 8.23 -10.72
CA THR A 627 13.14 8.77 -11.84
C THR A 627 11.70 9.10 -11.42
N ARG A 628 11.07 8.28 -10.56
CA ARG A 628 9.74 8.59 -10.00
C ARG A 628 9.76 9.82 -9.08
N LEU A 629 10.78 9.95 -8.22
CA LEU A 629 10.96 11.14 -7.38
C LEU A 629 11.20 12.40 -8.24
N ARG A 630 12.05 12.32 -9.28
CA ARG A 630 12.28 13.42 -10.23
C ARG A 630 10.96 13.86 -10.88
N GLY A 631 10.23 12.93 -11.51
CA GLY A 631 8.98 13.25 -12.22
C GLY A 631 7.86 13.78 -11.32
N PHE A 632 7.81 13.36 -10.05
CA PHE A 632 6.93 13.96 -9.05
C PHE A 632 7.29 15.43 -8.79
N LEU A 633 8.57 15.73 -8.54
CA LEU A 633 9.07 17.07 -8.23
C LEU A 633 8.99 18.02 -9.44
N GLU A 634 9.36 17.56 -10.64
CA GLU A 634 9.20 18.29 -11.89
C GLU A 634 7.74 18.68 -12.13
N GLY A 635 6.80 17.76 -11.84
CA GLY A 635 5.37 18.05 -11.92
C GLY A 635 4.95 19.27 -11.09
N LEU A 636 5.57 19.50 -9.93
CA LEU A 636 5.29 20.66 -9.08
C LEU A 636 5.90 21.96 -9.65
N ILE A 637 7.04 21.87 -10.35
CA ILE A 637 7.67 23.01 -11.04
C ILE A 637 6.79 23.42 -12.24
N SER A 638 6.23 22.45 -12.98
CA SER A 638 5.23 22.70 -14.05
C SER A 638 3.86 23.17 -13.56
N GLY A 639 3.77 23.76 -12.36
CA GLY A 639 2.56 24.37 -11.81
C GLY A 639 1.47 23.41 -11.31
N LYS A 640 1.71 22.09 -11.28
CA LYS A 640 0.72 21.13 -10.76
C LYS A 640 0.69 21.22 -9.23
N SER A 641 -0.48 21.50 -8.67
CA SER A 641 -0.71 21.40 -7.23
C SER A 641 -0.58 19.95 -6.75
N ILE A 642 -0.06 19.74 -5.55
CA ILE A 642 -0.06 18.40 -4.93
C ILE A 642 -1.53 18.03 -4.63
N PRO A 643 -2.12 17.00 -5.26
CA PRO A 643 -3.50 16.61 -5.02
C PRO A 643 -3.66 15.97 -3.64
N PRO A 644 -4.85 15.98 -3.03
CA PRO A 644 -5.12 15.18 -1.84
C PRO A 644 -4.87 13.69 -2.16
N PRO A 645 -4.30 12.91 -1.23
CA PRO A 645 -3.99 11.50 -1.48
C PRO A 645 -5.23 10.69 -1.85
N LYS A 646 -5.10 9.84 -2.88
CA LYS A 646 -6.18 8.92 -3.29
C LYS A 646 -6.54 7.96 -2.14
N GLY A 647 -7.83 7.73 -1.94
CA GLY A 647 -8.35 6.91 -0.84
C GLY A 647 -8.50 7.64 0.52
N LEU A 648 -8.08 8.90 0.65
CA LEU A 648 -8.26 9.67 1.90
C LEU A 648 -9.76 9.81 2.22
N LEU A 649 -10.15 9.43 3.43
CA LEU A 649 -11.55 9.46 3.88
C LEU A 649 -12.07 10.91 3.92
N SER A 650 -13.17 11.18 3.23
CA SER A 650 -13.77 12.52 3.18
C SER A 650 -14.41 12.92 4.51
N PRO A 651 -14.59 14.22 4.80
CA PRO A 651 -15.31 14.67 6.00
C PRO A 651 -16.74 14.13 6.12
N ASN A 652 -17.36 13.78 4.99
CA ASN A 652 -18.71 13.23 4.90
C ASN A 652 -18.76 11.69 5.04
N PHE A 653 -17.61 11.02 5.15
CA PHE A 653 -17.55 9.58 5.43
C PHE A 653 -17.98 9.26 6.87
N TRP A 654 -17.75 10.20 7.80
CA TRP A 654 -18.02 10.13 9.24
C TRP A 654 -19.38 10.73 9.61
#